data_AF-Q22RB7-F1
#
_entry.id   AF-Q22RB7-F1
#
_cell.length_a   1.000
_cell.length_b   1.000
_cell.length_c   1.000
_cell.angle_alpha   90.00
_cell.angle_beta   90.00
_cell.angle_gamma   90.00
#
_symmetry.space_group_name_H-M   'P 1'
#
loop_
_entity.id
_entity.type
_entity.pdbx_description
1 polymer ?
#
loop_
_entity_poly.entity_id
_entity_poly.type
_entity_poly.pdbx_seq_one_letter_code
_entity_poly.pdbx_strand_id
1 'polypeptide(L)'
;MYQPVSQQLVKAARGVAKKCSICNKKFELFLREHICKRCLRPVCSECSPKKLIIVGYDQAPNQKHRVCSPCKAESKFQKKLRKENNLQYGSVSQISLRWLQSLNLITTTESHSEIQDLEETYKKSQSKGLISNIDITQMKQQLSYSFKQFAFQTQGKLTDAEVSKILVSLLNKLAFRFQWKTLPNKFHLIAYFVLFLTSEALAYHILIEIYTNYIPSYAIEYMSEAPSPSERSLSQNQQTKIQKILNYLISQYQIDDFSQKQISRFIQFIGFDMLSAFYVDILSFECFFTSIDDMITKNTYMEVERIFIMLIRYHQTYLRDDCIFTDNQQHQRILIHLIRNTSISDLKEKYKGEKTFEGNRTETAESKMFKQSNSMVMNSTTTGDFTQITTSQANNEERATLNGNYPPAPVENGQNAQVPAMKAERQPSTVNGGDVTESDDDEGETQQIEVQQYKSSVYYNQVEKDLQSQNAQHDLDIDVAEELNEEFKKREELLKSEIATYQRQLIKQENQIKEYKQQILVQQNELQITRTELQTLQIEVQTIRTQSLVSSQFASSQIQGSQETPTANTNANINQVQSEQQQQVEHLLYMLTQKNIECENLIKSQSQQESNFNLQIEELRTQLHQKSIEFENYVANQQSTISGSQNNEEIEQIRVQLQSQLQQKTVECQNLSNTLALTQEKVLMMEKNQKSSVQHPHNNACIEQLWKELQSLQQKIEEQRQEKVSLEQQLLQEKEQLIVNHLRETAILKQEVSEFQQKIFQQEEMKSTVSSEYVQKIIALEKTIQEKEVLIQSQVSQIQVMQTEVQTLKQTEQSLKKELVQKSEQSSSYSATIETQIKELQSNLESMRQTNSSLVQEHKTLMDLTVKNNNIIFEEFKIQIQENEQTIINLRTQLEESRLREVSLNQQVIQMTEKIVQLNEQIAQLGEQIQSVTQSNQELQTVITEKSKTIEQLEQQVLEDKEKMENYERIYQHKEQQIVELRNQLLLQEQTSQQLIEEGKTEIIHLKEQIRILEITLVEVRQVVEQKTLIIVSHEQTIKQLNDNIQHLTESYQTQLQEQQNQYNQLHQSYNLLQQEKMVIEQKIIEITKEVETKILIIHEKEQIIIQLQEKLTNRCEEHEKIIEKLKSKVNRLQNELNKYLSVFNSVKTTVTNVEEDNIDDD
;
A
#
# COMPACT_ATOMS: atom_id res chain seq x y z
N MET A 1 3.00 -39.02 -20.23
CA MET A 1 2.91 -38.44 -18.87
C MET A 1 4.26 -37.88 -18.49
N TYR A 2 4.33 -36.59 -18.13
CA TYR A 2 5.55 -36.00 -17.56
C TYR A 2 5.59 -36.30 -16.06
N GLN A 3 6.62 -37.01 -15.58
CA GLN A 3 6.96 -36.90 -14.15
C GLN A 3 7.47 -35.47 -13.87
N PRO A 4 7.31 -34.94 -12.65
CA PRO A 4 7.83 -33.63 -12.29
C PRO A 4 9.35 -33.56 -12.53
N VAL A 5 9.72 -32.81 -13.57
CA VAL A 5 11.09 -32.65 -14.10
C VAL A 5 12.12 -32.35 -13.00
N SER A 6 11.71 -31.56 -12.01
CA SER A 6 12.53 -31.17 -10.86
C SER A 6 13.00 -32.34 -10.00
N GLN A 7 12.31 -33.48 -10.00
CA GLN A 7 12.72 -34.69 -9.26
C GLN A 7 13.52 -35.68 -10.12
N GLN A 8 13.24 -35.80 -11.42
CA GLN A 8 13.95 -36.73 -12.30
C GLN A 8 15.37 -36.25 -12.63
N LEU A 9 15.53 -35.01 -13.12
CA LEU A 9 16.84 -34.50 -13.55
C LEU A 9 17.81 -34.23 -12.41
N VAL A 10 17.35 -34.22 -11.16
CA VAL A 10 18.18 -33.85 -10.00
C VAL A 10 18.32 -34.98 -8.98
N LYS A 11 18.13 -36.23 -9.43
CA LYS A 11 18.92 -37.36 -8.90
C LYS A 11 20.34 -37.35 -9.48
N ALA A 12 20.99 -36.19 -9.50
CA ALA A 12 22.44 -36.14 -9.61
C ALA A 12 23.00 -36.91 -8.40
N ALA A 13 23.75 -37.97 -8.65
CA ALA A 13 24.38 -38.71 -7.57
C ALA A 13 25.33 -37.76 -6.81
N ARG A 14 25.38 -37.88 -5.48
CA ARG A 14 26.37 -37.15 -4.67
C ARG A 14 27.77 -37.51 -5.19
N GLY A 15 28.61 -36.51 -5.42
CA GLY A 15 29.94 -36.65 -6.02
C GLY A 15 30.01 -36.34 -7.52
N VAL A 16 28.88 -36.08 -8.19
CA VAL A 16 28.87 -35.72 -9.63
C VAL A 16 29.17 -34.24 -9.86
N ALA A 17 28.81 -33.36 -8.92
CA ALA A 17 29.08 -31.94 -9.06
C ALA A 17 30.56 -31.63 -8.77
N LYS A 18 31.19 -30.80 -9.61
CA LYS A 18 32.59 -30.37 -9.41
C LYS A 18 32.72 -29.05 -8.63
N LYS A 19 31.63 -28.28 -8.50
CA LYS A 19 31.59 -26.95 -7.87
C LYS A 19 30.26 -26.70 -7.17
N CYS A 20 30.28 -25.91 -6.10
CA CYS A 20 29.07 -25.42 -5.43
C CYS A 20 28.28 -24.47 -6.34
N SER A 21 26.99 -24.75 -6.59
CA SER A 21 26.12 -23.94 -7.47
C SER A 21 25.66 -22.59 -6.88
N ILE A 22 26.40 -22.03 -5.93
CA ILE A 22 26.18 -20.71 -5.32
C ILE A 22 27.50 -19.94 -5.31
N CYS A 23 28.46 -20.32 -4.47
CA CYS A 23 29.76 -19.65 -4.39
C CYS A 23 30.82 -20.12 -5.41
N ASN A 24 30.50 -21.03 -6.33
CA ASN A 24 31.40 -21.59 -7.36
C ASN A 24 32.71 -22.26 -6.87
N LYS A 25 32.99 -22.30 -5.56
CA LYS A 25 34.10 -23.06 -4.95
C LYS A 25 34.06 -24.52 -5.44
N LYS A 26 35.22 -25.06 -5.84
CA LYS A 26 35.38 -26.47 -6.23
C LYS A 26 35.09 -27.38 -5.03
N PHE A 27 34.46 -28.52 -5.27
CA PHE A 27 34.34 -29.55 -4.24
C PHE A 27 35.64 -30.34 -4.16
N GLU A 28 36.13 -30.52 -2.95
CA GLU A 28 37.44 -31.10 -2.62
C GLU A 28 37.29 -31.99 -1.37
N LEU A 29 38.35 -32.68 -0.95
CA LEU A 29 38.32 -33.59 0.21
C LEU A 29 37.78 -32.91 1.49
N PHE A 30 38.16 -31.65 1.69
CA PHE A 30 37.71 -30.81 2.81
C PHE A 30 36.38 -30.11 2.52
N LEU A 31 36.17 -29.60 1.29
CA LEU A 31 34.91 -28.97 0.90
C LEU A 31 33.94 -29.99 0.27
N ARG A 32 33.29 -30.78 1.12
CA ARG A 32 32.36 -31.85 0.68
C ARG A 32 31.09 -31.31 0.01
N GLU A 33 30.63 -31.99 -1.02
CA GLU A 33 29.32 -31.73 -1.65
C GLU A 33 28.17 -32.02 -0.68
N HIS A 34 27.17 -31.15 -0.66
CA HIS A 34 25.87 -31.36 -0.04
C HIS A 34 24.75 -31.10 -1.04
N ILE A 35 23.61 -31.77 -0.89
CA ILE A 35 22.41 -31.49 -1.69
C ILE A 35 21.43 -30.69 -0.84
N CYS A 36 21.04 -29.50 -1.30
CA CYS A 36 19.92 -28.76 -0.74
C CYS A 36 18.64 -29.56 -0.98
N LYS A 37 17.99 -30.10 0.06
CA LYS A 37 16.83 -30.98 -0.13
C LYS A 37 15.55 -30.28 -0.64
N ARG A 38 15.55 -28.93 -0.73
CA ARG A 38 14.41 -28.12 -1.22
C ARG A 38 14.46 -27.90 -2.73
N CYS A 39 15.57 -27.38 -3.25
CA CYS A 39 15.76 -27.11 -4.69
C CYS A 39 16.70 -28.09 -5.40
N LEU A 40 17.24 -29.09 -4.67
CA LEU A 40 18.14 -30.15 -5.13
C LEU A 40 19.50 -29.69 -5.69
N ARG A 41 19.91 -28.43 -5.46
CA ARG A 41 21.24 -27.93 -5.84
C ARG A 41 22.38 -28.62 -5.07
N PRO A 42 23.52 -28.91 -5.73
CA PRO A 42 24.77 -29.20 -5.05
C PRO A 42 25.39 -27.91 -4.49
N VAL A 43 25.69 -27.91 -3.20
CA VAL A 43 26.12 -26.76 -2.39
C VAL A 43 27.17 -27.18 -1.36
N CYS A 44 28.06 -26.27 -0.96
CA CYS A 44 28.98 -26.51 0.15
C CYS A 44 28.30 -26.33 1.52
N SER A 45 29.02 -26.66 2.59
CA SER A 45 28.61 -26.45 3.99
C SER A 45 28.26 -24.98 4.28
N GLU A 46 29.09 -24.04 3.86
CA GLU A 46 28.93 -22.58 4.02
C GLU A 46 27.66 -22.06 3.35
N CYS A 47 27.39 -22.45 2.09
CA CYS A 47 26.19 -22.06 1.36
C CYS A 47 24.92 -22.82 1.78
N SER A 48 25.00 -23.70 2.78
CA SER A 48 23.86 -24.46 3.30
C SER A 48 23.88 -24.68 4.82
N PRO A 49 24.12 -23.65 5.64
CA PRO A 49 24.52 -23.82 7.04
C PRO A 49 23.34 -24.15 7.97
N LYS A 50 22.11 -24.22 7.46
CA LYS A 50 20.89 -24.41 8.25
C LYS A 50 20.04 -25.56 7.68
N LYS A 51 19.21 -26.13 8.55
CA LYS A 51 18.26 -27.21 8.22
C LYS A 51 16.82 -26.75 8.47
N LEU A 52 15.89 -27.10 7.58
CA LEU A 52 14.45 -26.81 7.67
C LEU A 52 13.64 -28.09 7.43
N ILE A 53 12.43 -28.16 7.99
CA ILE A 53 11.46 -29.19 7.57
C ILE A 53 11.01 -28.84 6.15
N ILE A 54 10.97 -29.83 5.25
CA ILE A 54 10.66 -29.62 3.84
C ILE A 54 9.36 -30.36 3.51
N VAL A 55 8.36 -29.57 3.16
CA VAL A 55 7.06 -30.03 2.65
C VAL A 55 7.26 -30.97 1.45
N GLY A 56 6.57 -32.11 1.44
CA GLY A 56 6.62 -33.07 0.33
C GLY A 56 7.97 -33.79 0.20
N TYR A 57 8.74 -33.90 1.29
CA TYR A 57 9.95 -34.72 1.33
C TYR A 57 9.68 -36.07 2.02
N ASP A 58 9.12 -37.00 1.26
CA ASP A 58 8.52 -38.26 1.75
C ASP A 58 9.48 -39.16 2.55
N GLN A 59 10.79 -39.08 2.26
CA GLN A 59 11.78 -39.96 2.91
C GLN A 59 12.01 -39.65 4.40
N ALA A 60 11.58 -38.48 4.89
CA ALA A 60 11.50 -38.15 6.32
C ALA A 60 10.77 -36.79 6.49
N PRO A 61 9.43 -36.73 6.40
CA PRO A 61 8.68 -35.48 6.27
C PRO A 61 8.79 -34.57 7.51
N ASN A 62 9.03 -35.14 8.69
CA ASN A 62 9.14 -34.40 9.96
C ASN A 62 10.59 -34.02 10.34
N GLN A 63 11.59 -34.45 9.56
CA GLN A 63 13.00 -34.19 9.87
C GLN A 63 13.47 -32.84 9.30
N LYS A 64 14.34 -32.14 10.03
CA LYS A 64 15.02 -30.93 9.52
C LYS A 64 16.11 -31.34 8.51
N HIS A 65 15.88 -31.04 7.23
CA HIS A 65 16.78 -31.30 6.11
C HIS A 65 17.64 -30.09 5.74
N ARG A 66 18.86 -30.32 5.25
CA ARG A 66 19.79 -29.25 4.85
C ARG A 66 19.24 -28.46 3.65
N VAL A 67 19.23 -27.13 3.76
CA VAL A 67 18.80 -26.20 2.70
C VAL A 67 19.89 -25.17 2.40
N CYS A 68 19.94 -24.69 1.17
CA CYS A 68 20.85 -23.61 0.79
C CYS A 68 20.36 -22.22 1.23
N SER A 69 21.26 -21.23 1.25
CA SER A 69 20.96 -19.84 1.65
C SER A 69 19.78 -19.22 0.90
N PRO A 70 19.70 -19.23 -0.46
CA PRO A 70 18.52 -18.72 -1.19
C PRO A 70 17.22 -19.41 -0.77
N CYS A 71 17.24 -20.74 -0.68
CA CYS A 71 16.07 -21.51 -0.24
C CYS A 71 15.64 -21.21 1.20
N LYS A 72 16.57 -20.81 2.08
CA LYS A 72 16.27 -20.38 3.45
C LYS A 72 15.69 -18.96 3.46
N ALA A 73 16.23 -18.04 2.65
CA ALA A 73 15.75 -16.67 2.52
C ALA A 73 14.30 -16.63 2.01
N GLU A 74 14.01 -17.30 0.89
CA GLU A 74 12.67 -17.39 0.33
C GLU A 74 11.69 -18.09 1.30
N SER A 75 12.13 -19.10 2.06
CA SER A 75 11.28 -19.71 3.10
C SER A 75 11.02 -18.78 4.30
N LYS A 76 11.90 -17.79 4.56
CA LYS A 76 11.66 -16.72 5.53
C LYS A 76 10.66 -15.71 4.96
N PHE A 77 10.81 -15.32 3.70
CA PHE A 77 9.86 -14.46 2.97
C PHE A 77 8.44 -15.05 3.00
N GLN A 78 8.26 -16.30 2.57
CA GLN A 78 6.95 -16.98 2.61
C GLN A 78 6.34 -17.02 4.02
N LYS A 79 7.16 -17.30 5.06
CA LYS A 79 6.67 -17.31 6.45
C LYS A 79 6.24 -15.91 6.93
N LYS A 80 7.02 -14.88 6.56
CA LYS A 80 6.71 -13.47 6.85
C LYS A 80 5.38 -13.08 6.19
N LEU A 81 5.30 -13.23 4.87
CA LEU A 81 4.13 -12.88 4.06
C LEU A 81 2.84 -13.53 4.57
N ARG A 82 2.88 -14.85 4.89
CA ARG A 82 1.71 -15.54 5.47
C ARG A 82 1.29 -15.00 6.82
N LYS A 83 2.24 -14.75 7.74
CA LYS A 83 1.93 -14.31 9.11
C LYS A 83 1.35 -12.90 9.10
N GLU A 84 1.91 -12.00 8.30
CA GLU A 84 1.50 -10.59 8.28
C GLU A 84 0.15 -10.37 7.59
N ASN A 85 -0.25 -11.26 6.67
CA ASN A 85 -1.47 -11.11 5.88
C ASN A 85 -2.53 -12.19 6.18
N ASN A 86 -2.32 -13.03 7.19
CA ASN A 86 -3.21 -14.15 7.58
C ASN A 86 -3.61 -15.06 6.40
N LEU A 87 -2.64 -15.42 5.53
CA LEU A 87 -2.92 -16.12 4.27
C LEU A 87 -3.38 -17.57 4.50
N GLN A 88 -4.60 -17.87 4.02
CA GLN A 88 -5.22 -19.19 4.03
C GLN A 88 -6.01 -19.39 2.73
N TYR A 89 -6.03 -20.62 2.20
CA TYR A 89 -6.76 -20.95 0.97
C TYR A 89 -8.28 -20.71 1.13
N GLY A 90 -8.87 -20.01 0.17
CA GLY A 90 -10.30 -19.65 0.17
C GLY A 90 -10.69 -18.61 1.21
N SER A 91 -9.74 -17.89 1.82
CA SER A 91 -9.97 -16.90 2.88
C SER A 91 -9.48 -15.51 2.48
N VAL A 92 -10.24 -14.46 2.78
CA VAL A 92 -9.90 -13.07 2.43
C VAL A 92 -8.65 -12.62 3.21
N SER A 93 -7.66 -12.06 2.50
CA SER A 93 -6.44 -11.51 3.10
C SER A 93 -6.27 -10.02 2.83
N GLN A 94 -5.40 -9.38 3.61
CA GLN A 94 -5.00 -7.98 3.42
C GLN A 94 -4.39 -7.72 2.02
N ILE A 95 -3.66 -8.70 1.45
CA ILE A 95 -3.15 -8.61 0.07
C ILE A 95 -4.33 -8.52 -0.92
N SER A 96 -5.36 -9.34 -0.72
CA SER A 96 -6.52 -9.33 -1.61
C SER A 96 -7.40 -8.09 -1.48
N LEU A 97 -7.54 -7.52 -0.28
CA LEU A 97 -8.24 -6.24 -0.09
C LEU A 97 -7.51 -5.10 -0.82
N ARG A 98 -6.18 -5.02 -0.66
CA ARG A 98 -5.34 -4.09 -1.43
C ARG A 98 -5.47 -4.31 -2.94
N TRP A 99 -5.49 -5.56 -3.41
CA TRP A 99 -5.68 -5.86 -4.84
C TRP A 99 -7.05 -5.42 -5.34
N LEU A 100 -8.14 -5.73 -4.63
CA LEU A 100 -9.48 -5.26 -4.99
C LEU A 100 -9.53 -3.73 -5.08
N GLN A 101 -8.85 -3.02 -4.18
CA GLN A 101 -8.75 -1.56 -4.22
C GLN A 101 -7.94 -1.07 -5.44
N SER A 102 -6.77 -1.66 -5.73
CA SER A 102 -5.98 -1.32 -6.94
C SER A 102 -6.71 -1.64 -8.25
N LEU A 103 -7.57 -2.66 -8.26
CA LEU A 103 -8.45 -3.02 -9.37
C LEU A 103 -9.71 -2.12 -9.47
N ASN A 104 -9.92 -1.19 -8.54
CA ASN A 104 -11.14 -0.38 -8.40
C ASN A 104 -12.43 -1.22 -8.23
N LEU A 105 -12.31 -2.43 -7.67
CA LEU A 105 -13.44 -3.31 -7.33
C LEU A 105 -14.04 -2.96 -5.95
N ILE A 106 -13.27 -2.30 -5.08
CA ILE A 106 -13.72 -1.70 -3.82
C ILE A 106 -13.06 -0.32 -3.66
N THR A 107 -13.72 0.60 -2.96
CA THR A 107 -13.22 1.95 -2.69
C THR A 107 -12.19 1.96 -1.55
N THR A 108 -12.44 1.19 -0.50
CA THR A 108 -11.58 1.09 0.69
C THR A 108 -11.44 -0.37 1.14
N THR A 109 -10.38 -0.68 1.88
CA THR A 109 -10.19 -2.01 2.49
C THR A 109 -11.21 -2.34 3.59
N GLU A 110 -12.00 -1.36 4.04
CA GLU A 110 -13.01 -1.49 5.11
C GLU A 110 -14.44 -1.60 4.56
N SER A 111 -14.62 -1.52 3.23
CA SER A 111 -15.92 -1.54 2.54
C SER A 111 -16.60 -2.92 2.56
N HIS A 112 -17.12 -3.33 3.73
CA HIS A 112 -17.76 -4.64 3.94
C HIS A 112 -18.98 -4.85 3.02
N SER A 113 -19.74 -3.79 2.71
CA SER A 113 -20.89 -3.84 1.79
C SER A 113 -20.47 -4.17 0.35
N GLU A 114 -19.45 -3.48 -0.17
CA GLU A 114 -18.92 -3.73 -1.53
C GLU A 114 -18.40 -5.17 -1.66
N ILE A 115 -17.73 -5.68 -0.63
CA ILE A 115 -17.29 -7.09 -0.56
C ILE A 115 -18.50 -8.04 -0.60
N GLN A 116 -19.56 -7.75 0.17
CA GLN A 116 -20.80 -8.55 0.18
C GLN A 116 -21.51 -8.53 -1.18
N ASP A 117 -21.57 -7.38 -1.86
CA ASP A 117 -22.15 -7.24 -3.20
C ASP A 117 -21.39 -8.05 -4.26
N LEU A 118 -20.05 -8.07 -4.15
CA LEU A 118 -19.20 -8.94 -4.97
C LEU A 118 -19.49 -10.43 -4.68
N GLU A 119 -19.66 -10.82 -3.41
CA GLU A 119 -20.07 -12.19 -3.07
C GLU A 119 -21.46 -12.58 -3.59
N GLU A 120 -22.44 -11.68 -3.50
CA GLU A 120 -23.77 -11.92 -4.04
C GLU A 120 -23.76 -12.06 -5.56
N THR A 121 -22.99 -11.21 -6.25
CA THR A 121 -22.79 -11.27 -7.70
C THR A 121 -22.15 -12.60 -8.09
N TYR A 122 -21.20 -13.09 -7.29
CA TYR A 122 -20.62 -14.41 -7.47
C TYR A 122 -21.62 -15.56 -7.24
N LYS A 123 -22.45 -15.48 -6.19
CA LYS A 123 -23.50 -16.47 -5.90
C LYS A 123 -24.51 -16.55 -7.05
N LYS A 124 -24.88 -15.40 -7.63
CA LYS A 124 -25.80 -15.26 -8.78
C LYS A 124 -25.20 -15.68 -10.14
N SER A 125 -23.87 -15.79 -10.27
CA SER A 125 -23.21 -16.11 -11.55
C SER A 125 -23.43 -17.55 -12.01
N GLN A 126 -23.74 -17.73 -13.30
CA GLN A 126 -23.94 -19.06 -13.90
C GLN A 126 -22.60 -19.78 -14.13
N SER A 127 -22.63 -21.11 -14.14
CA SER A 127 -21.46 -21.98 -14.34
C SER A 127 -21.60 -22.84 -15.59
N LYS A 128 -20.56 -22.93 -16.41
CA LYS A 128 -20.45 -23.83 -17.56
C LYS A 128 -19.72 -25.07 -17.10
N GLY A 129 -20.30 -26.26 -17.22
CA GLY A 129 -19.68 -27.54 -16.84
C GLY A 129 -18.55 -27.99 -17.79
N LEU A 130 -17.62 -27.09 -18.12
CA LEU A 130 -16.51 -27.32 -19.04
C LEU A 130 -15.44 -28.21 -18.41
N ILE A 131 -15.23 -28.07 -17.11
CA ILE A 131 -14.22 -28.80 -16.33
C ILE A 131 -14.98 -29.64 -15.29
N SER A 132 -14.83 -30.96 -15.35
CA SER A 132 -15.46 -31.87 -14.39
C SER A 132 -14.59 -32.17 -13.17
N ASN A 133 -13.26 -32.14 -13.33
CA ASN A 133 -12.29 -32.43 -12.27
C ASN A 133 -10.93 -31.80 -12.62
N ILE A 134 -10.16 -31.41 -11.60
CA ILE A 134 -8.73 -31.09 -11.71
C ILE A 134 -7.98 -31.97 -10.71
N ASP A 135 -7.03 -32.77 -11.19
CA ASP A 135 -6.13 -33.53 -10.33
C ASP A 135 -5.14 -32.57 -9.66
N ILE A 136 -5.44 -32.18 -8.41
CA ILE A 136 -4.60 -31.30 -7.59
C ILE A 136 -3.26 -31.95 -7.27
N THR A 137 -3.16 -33.29 -7.19
CA THR A 137 -1.89 -33.99 -7.00
C THR A 137 -1.01 -33.86 -8.25
N GLN A 138 -1.56 -34.07 -9.44
CA GLN A 138 -0.84 -33.85 -10.71
C GLN A 138 -0.48 -32.37 -10.90
N MET A 139 -1.38 -31.44 -10.57
CA MET A 139 -1.11 -30.00 -10.64
C MET A 139 0.02 -29.58 -9.69
N LYS A 140 -0.01 -30.06 -8.43
CA LYS A 140 1.08 -29.88 -7.45
C LYS A 140 2.41 -30.46 -7.92
N GLN A 141 2.43 -31.43 -8.83
CA GLN A 141 3.68 -31.90 -9.44
C GLN A 141 4.29 -30.86 -10.39
N GLN A 142 3.48 -30.08 -11.11
CA GLN A 142 3.93 -29.07 -12.08
C GLN A 142 4.51 -27.80 -11.42
N LEU A 143 4.03 -27.41 -10.24
CA LEU A 143 4.45 -26.17 -9.56
C LEU A 143 5.95 -26.10 -9.26
N SER A 144 6.49 -24.89 -9.10
CA SER A 144 7.85 -24.69 -8.60
C SER A 144 8.01 -25.23 -7.17
N TYR A 145 9.22 -25.65 -6.78
CA TYR A 145 9.46 -26.24 -5.45
C TYR A 145 9.04 -25.32 -4.30
N SER A 146 9.10 -24.01 -4.53
CA SER A 146 8.75 -23.01 -3.55
C SER A 146 7.26 -22.71 -3.51
N PHE A 147 6.57 -22.71 -4.66
CA PHE A 147 5.11 -22.62 -4.65
C PHE A 147 4.46 -23.86 -4.01
N LYS A 148 4.99 -25.08 -4.22
CA LYS A 148 4.52 -26.29 -3.50
C LYS A 148 4.56 -26.13 -1.98
N GLN A 149 5.67 -25.59 -1.47
CA GLN A 149 5.80 -25.32 -0.03
C GLN A 149 4.79 -24.27 0.42
N PHE A 150 4.65 -23.17 -0.32
CA PHE A 150 3.70 -22.11 0.02
C PHE A 150 2.27 -22.68 0.06
N ALA A 151 1.83 -23.31 -1.04
CA ALA A 151 0.53 -23.93 -1.21
C ALA A 151 0.15 -24.90 -0.09
N PHE A 152 1.04 -25.82 0.30
CA PHE A 152 0.80 -26.71 1.44
C PHE A 152 0.62 -25.96 2.76
N GLN A 153 1.41 -24.90 2.97
CA GLN A 153 1.40 -24.15 4.22
C GLN A 153 0.24 -23.15 4.33
N THR A 154 -0.46 -22.83 3.23
CA THR A 154 -1.68 -22.01 3.18
C THR A 154 -2.96 -22.83 2.97
N GLN A 155 -2.90 -24.03 2.39
CA GLN A 155 -4.03 -24.96 2.22
C GLN A 155 -4.61 -25.44 3.57
N GLY A 156 -3.80 -25.42 4.63
CA GLY A 156 -4.25 -25.71 5.99
C GLY A 156 -4.71 -27.16 6.14
N LYS A 157 -5.99 -27.35 6.49
CA LYS A 157 -6.61 -28.67 6.71
C LYS A 157 -7.39 -29.20 5.50
N LEU A 158 -7.55 -28.41 4.44
CA LEU A 158 -8.35 -28.81 3.27
C LEU A 158 -7.69 -29.97 2.53
N THR A 159 -8.50 -30.96 2.14
CA THR A 159 -8.08 -32.06 1.28
C THR A 159 -7.93 -31.62 -0.16
N ASP A 160 -7.17 -32.38 -0.95
CA ASP A 160 -6.98 -32.11 -2.39
C ASP A 160 -8.31 -32.23 -3.18
N ALA A 161 -9.29 -32.99 -2.67
CA ALA A 161 -10.63 -33.06 -3.25
C ALA A 161 -11.46 -31.79 -3.00
N GLU A 162 -11.40 -31.22 -1.79
CA GLU A 162 -12.08 -29.94 -1.47
C GLU A 162 -11.45 -28.77 -2.24
N VAL A 163 -10.12 -28.74 -2.32
CA VAL A 163 -9.38 -27.79 -3.15
C VAL A 163 -9.74 -27.92 -4.63
N SER A 164 -9.86 -29.16 -5.15
CA SER A 164 -10.32 -29.39 -6.53
C SER A 164 -11.72 -28.84 -6.75
N LYS A 165 -12.66 -29.12 -5.82
CA LYS A 165 -14.04 -28.65 -5.91
C LYS A 165 -14.16 -27.13 -5.99
N ILE A 166 -13.43 -26.40 -5.14
CA ILE A 166 -13.40 -24.92 -5.13
C ILE A 166 -12.80 -24.39 -6.44
N LEU A 167 -11.65 -24.93 -6.87
CA LEU A 167 -10.97 -24.50 -8.10
C LEU A 167 -11.82 -24.77 -9.37
N VAL A 168 -12.48 -25.93 -9.44
CA VAL A 168 -13.35 -26.31 -10.56
C VAL A 168 -14.61 -25.44 -10.60
N SER A 169 -15.22 -25.14 -9.44
CA SER A 169 -16.38 -24.25 -9.34
C SER A 169 -16.05 -22.83 -9.87
N LEU A 170 -14.96 -22.23 -9.36
CA LEU A 170 -14.43 -20.96 -9.83
C LEU A 170 -14.18 -20.94 -11.36
N LEU A 171 -13.43 -21.92 -11.87
CA LEU A 171 -13.07 -21.97 -13.29
C LEU A 171 -14.26 -22.21 -14.21
N ASN A 172 -15.27 -22.96 -13.77
CA ASN A 172 -16.50 -23.18 -14.55
C ASN A 172 -17.38 -21.92 -14.64
N LYS A 173 -17.39 -21.06 -13.61
CA LYS A 173 -18.03 -19.73 -13.68
C LYS A 173 -17.26 -18.77 -14.59
N LEU A 174 -15.92 -18.77 -14.53
CA LEU A 174 -15.09 -17.98 -15.46
C LEU A 174 -15.25 -18.45 -16.92
N ALA A 175 -15.30 -19.78 -17.15
CA ALA A 175 -15.55 -20.37 -18.46
C ALA A 175 -16.94 -20.04 -19.01
N PHE A 176 -17.94 -19.81 -18.15
CA PHE A 176 -19.23 -19.27 -18.55
C PHE A 176 -19.10 -17.78 -18.92
N ARG A 177 -18.53 -16.96 -18.02
CA ARG A 177 -18.40 -15.50 -18.16
C ARG A 177 -17.70 -15.09 -19.45
N PHE A 178 -16.67 -15.84 -19.85
CA PHE A 178 -15.86 -15.60 -21.05
C PHE A 178 -16.19 -16.52 -22.24
N GLN A 179 -17.24 -17.35 -22.11
CA GLN A 179 -17.68 -18.30 -23.14
C GLN A 179 -16.59 -19.26 -23.65
N TRP A 180 -15.59 -19.55 -22.82
CA TRP A 180 -14.45 -20.42 -23.16
C TRP A 180 -14.91 -21.78 -23.72
N LYS A 181 -14.36 -22.17 -24.87
CA LYS A 181 -14.55 -23.50 -25.47
C LYS A 181 -13.65 -24.56 -24.85
N THR A 182 -12.47 -24.12 -24.40
CA THR A 182 -11.42 -24.85 -23.70
C THR A 182 -10.88 -23.93 -22.60
N LEU A 183 -10.41 -24.47 -21.48
CA LEU A 183 -9.77 -23.66 -20.47
C LEU A 183 -8.44 -23.09 -21.03
N PRO A 184 -8.17 -21.77 -20.92
CA PRO A 184 -6.90 -21.22 -21.36
C PRO A 184 -5.70 -21.86 -20.64
N ASN A 185 -4.62 -22.10 -21.38
CA ASN A 185 -3.47 -22.85 -20.91
C ASN A 185 -2.90 -22.27 -19.61
N LYS A 186 -2.61 -23.15 -18.65
CA LYS A 186 -2.13 -22.84 -17.29
C LYS A 186 -2.98 -21.84 -16.47
N PHE A 187 -4.13 -21.36 -16.94
CA PHE A 187 -4.96 -20.40 -16.20
C PHE A 187 -5.46 -20.97 -14.85
N HIS A 188 -5.64 -22.30 -14.75
CA HIS A 188 -5.90 -22.98 -13.50
C HIS A 188 -4.81 -22.78 -12.43
N LEU A 189 -3.55 -22.58 -12.82
CA LEU A 189 -2.44 -22.30 -11.90
C LEU A 189 -2.53 -20.88 -11.34
N ILE A 190 -2.91 -19.90 -12.17
CA ILE A 190 -3.17 -18.52 -11.76
C ILE A 190 -4.36 -18.49 -10.79
N ALA A 191 -5.48 -19.13 -11.15
CA ALA A 191 -6.65 -19.23 -10.28
C ALA A 191 -6.34 -19.95 -8.96
N TYR A 192 -5.56 -21.02 -9.00
CA TYR A 192 -5.08 -21.73 -7.80
C TYR A 192 -4.20 -20.86 -6.92
N PHE A 193 -3.34 -20.02 -7.51
CA PHE A 193 -2.53 -19.03 -6.79
C PHE A 193 -3.39 -17.94 -6.12
N VAL A 194 -4.32 -17.31 -6.85
CA VAL A 194 -5.20 -16.26 -6.32
C VAL A 194 -6.06 -16.77 -5.15
N LEU A 195 -6.52 -18.02 -5.20
CA LEU A 195 -7.26 -18.66 -4.09
C LEU A 195 -6.44 -18.84 -2.80
N PHE A 196 -5.11 -18.69 -2.80
CA PHE A 196 -4.33 -18.63 -1.55
C PHE A 196 -4.33 -17.25 -0.88
N LEU A 197 -4.87 -16.24 -1.55
CA LEU A 197 -4.92 -14.87 -1.09
C LEU A 197 -6.35 -14.42 -0.76
N THR A 198 -7.39 -15.10 -1.25
CA THR A 198 -8.77 -14.62 -1.10
C THR A 198 -9.84 -15.70 -1.18
N SER A 199 -11.11 -15.32 -0.95
CA SER A 199 -12.27 -16.21 -1.07
C SER A 199 -12.60 -16.55 -2.53
N GLU A 200 -13.36 -17.63 -2.76
CA GLU A 200 -13.75 -18.07 -4.10
C GLU A 200 -14.47 -16.98 -4.91
N ALA A 201 -15.29 -16.15 -4.23
CA ALA A 201 -16.02 -15.07 -4.83
C ALA A 201 -15.14 -13.87 -5.24
N LEU A 202 -14.22 -13.46 -4.36
CA LEU A 202 -13.31 -12.34 -4.66
C LEU A 202 -12.25 -12.77 -5.68
N ALA A 203 -11.81 -14.02 -5.66
CA ALA A 203 -10.95 -14.59 -6.69
C ALA A 203 -11.59 -14.53 -8.08
N TYR A 204 -12.90 -14.78 -8.20
CA TYR A 204 -13.63 -14.65 -9.46
C TYR A 204 -13.57 -13.24 -10.04
N HIS A 205 -13.80 -12.20 -9.23
CA HIS A 205 -13.75 -10.81 -9.70
C HIS A 205 -12.33 -10.34 -10.01
N ILE A 206 -11.35 -10.68 -9.16
CA ILE A 206 -9.92 -10.41 -9.42
C ILE A 206 -9.47 -11.06 -10.73
N LEU A 207 -9.86 -12.32 -10.98
CA LEU A 207 -9.51 -13.04 -12.20
C LEU A 207 -10.26 -12.52 -13.44
N ILE A 208 -11.47 -11.97 -13.28
CA ILE A 208 -12.15 -11.26 -14.36
C ILE A 208 -11.34 -10.04 -14.76
N GLU A 209 -11.04 -9.15 -13.80
CA GLU A 209 -10.32 -7.90 -14.06
C GLU A 209 -8.94 -8.14 -14.68
N ILE A 210 -8.18 -9.08 -14.12
CA ILE A 210 -6.89 -9.49 -14.70
C ILE A 210 -7.08 -9.94 -16.16
N TYR A 211 -8.06 -10.80 -16.44
CA TYR A 211 -8.28 -11.34 -17.79
C TYR A 211 -8.84 -10.32 -18.79
N THR A 212 -9.67 -9.35 -18.36
CA THR A 212 -10.26 -8.34 -19.26
C THR A 212 -9.35 -7.16 -19.51
N ASN A 213 -8.69 -6.66 -18.47
CA ASN A 213 -8.08 -5.32 -18.48
C ASN A 213 -6.55 -5.36 -18.39
N TYR A 214 -5.96 -6.46 -17.90
CA TYR A 214 -4.51 -6.56 -17.68
C TYR A 214 -3.82 -7.47 -18.69
N ILE A 215 -4.30 -8.70 -18.92
CA ILE A 215 -3.66 -9.61 -19.88
C ILE A 215 -3.82 -9.02 -21.29
N PRO A 216 -2.72 -8.67 -22.00
CA PRO A 216 -2.83 -8.11 -23.34
C PRO A 216 -3.39 -9.15 -24.30
N SER A 217 -4.12 -8.71 -25.33
CA SER A 217 -4.81 -9.59 -26.28
C SER A 217 -3.90 -10.65 -26.89
N TYR A 218 -2.63 -10.32 -27.17
CA TYR A 218 -1.64 -11.26 -27.69
C TYR A 218 -1.38 -12.45 -26.75
N ALA A 219 -1.44 -12.23 -25.44
CA ALA A 219 -1.25 -13.27 -24.42
C ALA A 219 -2.53 -14.09 -24.25
N ILE A 220 -3.71 -13.46 -24.28
CA ILE A 220 -5.01 -14.15 -24.28
C ILE A 220 -5.13 -15.10 -25.49
N GLU A 221 -4.78 -14.61 -26.69
CA GLU A 221 -4.75 -15.40 -27.93
C GLU A 221 -3.83 -16.63 -27.80
N TYR A 222 -2.65 -16.45 -27.19
CA TYR A 222 -1.73 -17.56 -26.96
C TYR A 222 -2.28 -18.56 -25.94
N MET A 223 -2.81 -18.08 -24.80
CA MET A 223 -3.40 -18.94 -23.77
C MET A 223 -4.57 -19.77 -24.31
N SER A 224 -5.34 -19.22 -25.24
CA SER A 224 -6.49 -19.89 -25.87
C SER A 224 -6.10 -20.95 -26.91
N GLU A 225 -4.92 -20.82 -27.54
CA GLU A 225 -4.44 -21.66 -28.65
C GLU A 225 -3.06 -22.31 -28.39
N ALA A 226 -2.69 -22.46 -27.11
CA ALA A 226 -1.38 -23.00 -26.76
C ALA A 226 -1.23 -24.42 -27.35
N PRO A 227 -0.07 -24.74 -27.96
CA PRO A 227 0.16 -26.04 -28.56
C PRO A 227 0.01 -27.15 -27.51
N SER A 228 -0.49 -28.31 -27.94
CA SER A 228 -0.42 -29.48 -27.06
C SER A 228 1.05 -29.77 -26.73
N PRO A 229 1.43 -30.15 -25.49
CA PRO A 229 2.82 -30.52 -25.15
C PRO A 229 3.41 -31.68 -25.97
N SER A 230 2.59 -32.35 -26.81
CA SER A 230 3.01 -33.34 -27.81
C SER A 230 3.47 -32.77 -29.15
N GLU A 231 3.06 -31.54 -29.50
CA GLU A 231 3.33 -30.90 -30.79
C GLU A 231 4.70 -30.22 -30.77
N ARG A 232 5.74 -30.95 -31.23
CA ARG A 232 7.12 -30.45 -31.25
C ARG A 232 7.37 -29.31 -32.24
N SER A 233 6.52 -29.18 -33.25
CA SER A 233 6.59 -28.13 -34.27
C SER A 233 5.47 -27.13 -34.05
N LEU A 234 5.84 -25.90 -33.67
CA LEU A 234 4.92 -24.76 -33.65
C LEU A 234 4.27 -24.61 -35.03
N SER A 235 2.94 -24.53 -35.07
CA SER A 235 2.21 -24.29 -36.31
C SER A 235 2.61 -22.96 -36.93
N GLN A 236 2.49 -22.80 -38.24
CA GLN A 236 2.83 -21.55 -38.93
C GLN A 236 2.07 -20.34 -38.34
N ASN A 237 0.81 -20.56 -37.93
CA ASN A 237 -0.02 -19.55 -37.28
C ASN A 237 0.51 -19.16 -35.89
N GLN A 238 0.95 -20.14 -35.10
CA GLN A 238 1.66 -19.89 -33.83
C GLN A 238 2.95 -19.10 -34.10
N GLN A 239 3.81 -19.53 -35.03
CA GLN A 239 5.06 -18.81 -35.35
C GLN A 239 4.80 -17.33 -35.72
N THR A 240 3.73 -17.03 -36.45
CA THR A 240 3.32 -15.65 -36.76
C THR A 240 2.92 -14.87 -35.50
N LYS A 241 2.14 -15.47 -34.58
CA LYS A 241 1.83 -14.84 -33.27
C LYS A 241 3.08 -14.60 -32.44
N ILE A 242 4.00 -15.57 -32.41
CA ILE A 242 5.28 -15.45 -31.73
C ILE A 242 6.08 -14.25 -32.27
N GLN A 243 6.15 -14.10 -33.60
CA GLN A 243 6.87 -13.00 -34.22
C GLN A 243 6.22 -11.64 -33.94
N LYS A 244 4.89 -11.55 -33.86
CA LYS A 244 4.20 -10.31 -33.42
C LYS A 244 4.61 -9.91 -32.01
N ILE A 245 4.63 -10.86 -31.07
CA ILE A 245 4.98 -10.62 -29.67
C ILE A 245 6.47 -10.27 -29.53
N LEU A 246 7.32 -10.93 -30.30
CA LEU A 246 8.74 -10.58 -30.41
C LEU A 246 8.92 -9.13 -30.86
N ASN A 247 8.29 -8.74 -31.98
CA ASN A 247 8.38 -7.39 -32.54
C ASN A 247 7.88 -6.34 -31.55
N TYR A 248 6.79 -6.63 -30.82
CA TYR A 248 6.30 -5.79 -29.73
C TYR A 248 7.38 -5.61 -28.66
N LEU A 249 7.89 -6.70 -28.07
CA LEU A 249 8.92 -6.64 -27.02
C LEU A 249 10.21 -5.93 -27.48
N ILE A 250 10.66 -6.15 -28.72
CA ILE A 250 11.83 -5.44 -29.28
C ILE A 250 11.59 -3.94 -29.33
N SER A 251 10.44 -3.52 -29.87
CA SER A 251 10.11 -2.10 -30.00
C SER A 251 9.92 -1.42 -28.64
N GLN A 252 9.34 -2.11 -27.66
CA GLN A 252 9.08 -1.56 -26.33
C GLN A 252 10.30 -1.52 -25.42
N TYR A 253 11.24 -2.47 -25.56
CA TYR A 253 12.38 -2.64 -24.64
C TYR A 253 13.76 -2.37 -25.29
N GLN A 254 13.78 -1.83 -26.52
CA GLN A 254 15.00 -1.46 -27.26
C GLN A 254 16.04 -2.60 -27.28
N ILE A 255 15.58 -3.77 -27.71
CA ILE A 255 16.36 -5.01 -27.70
C ILE A 255 17.31 -5.00 -28.91
N ASP A 256 18.61 -5.20 -28.67
CA ASP A 256 19.61 -5.29 -29.74
C ASP A 256 19.45 -6.58 -30.59
N ASP A 257 19.87 -6.53 -31.86
CA ASP A 257 19.73 -7.63 -32.83
C ASP A 257 20.34 -8.98 -32.35
N PHE A 258 21.42 -8.94 -31.57
CA PHE A 258 22.05 -10.14 -31.03
C PHE A 258 21.21 -10.77 -29.91
N SER A 259 20.71 -9.94 -29.00
CA SER A 259 19.72 -10.33 -27.99
C SER A 259 18.41 -10.78 -28.62
N GLN A 260 17.95 -10.17 -29.72
CA GLN A 260 16.72 -10.54 -30.42
C GLN A 260 16.68 -12.02 -30.83
N LYS A 261 17.78 -12.58 -31.37
CA LYS A 261 17.84 -14.00 -31.75
C LYS A 261 17.72 -14.93 -30.53
N GLN A 262 18.35 -14.56 -29.42
CA GLN A 262 18.30 -15.32 -28.15
C GLN A 262 16.93 -15.22 -27.49
N ILE A 263 16.37 -14.02 -27.45
CA ILE A 263 15.03 -13.73 -26.92
C ILE A 263 13.98 -14.46 -27.75
N SER A 264 14.10 -14.48 -29.08
CA SER A 264 13.19 -15.23 -29.96
C SER A 264 13.17 -16.73 -29.66
N ARG A 265 14.34 -17.37 -29.57
CA ARG A 265 14.41 -18.78 -29.15
C ARG A 265 13.87 -18.97 -27.73
N PHE A 266 14.31 -18.17 -26.76
CA PHE A 266 13.86 -18.29 -25.38
C PHE A 266 12.33 -18.22 -25.27
N ILE A 267 11.73 -17.24 -25.96
CA ILE A 267 10.29 -17.05 -26.11
C ILE A 267 9.63 -18.29 -26.74
N GLN A 268 10.14 -18.78 -27.88
CA GLN A 268 9.63 -19.97 -28.57
C GLN A 268 9.61 -21.24 -27.72
N PHE A 269 10.63 -21.46 -26.87
CA PHE A 269 10.78 -22.71 -26.12
C PHE A 269 10.21 -22.67 -24.70
N ILE A 270 10.27 -21.53 -24.01
CA ILE A 270 9.98 -21.42 -22.58
C ILE A 270 9.17 -20.16 -22.26
N GLY A 271 9.48 -19.05 -22.93
CA GLY A 271 9.05 -17.72 -22.52
C GLY A 271 7.54 -17.47 -22.62
N PHE A 272 6.83 -18.10 -23.57
CA PHE A 272 5.37 -18.03 -23.57
C PHE A 272 4.73 -18.78 -22.41
N ASP A 273 5.24 -19.97 -22.12
CA ASP A 273 4.80 -20.80 -20.99
C ASP A 273 5.04 -20.09 -19.65
N MET A 274 6.04 -19.20 -19.60
CA MET A 274 6.32 -18.28 -18.51
C MET A 274 5.35 -17.09 -18.45
N LEU A 275 5.15 -16.36 -19.56
CA LEU A 275 4.27 -15.19 -19.62
C LEU A 275 2.80 -15.57 -19.37
N SER A 276 2.31 -16.63 -20.02
CA SER A 276 0.92 -17.12 -19.89
C SER A 276 0.54 -17.59 -18.48
N ALA A 277 1.51 -18.01 -17.66
CA ALA A 277 1.28 -18.44 -16.28
C ALA A 277 1.75 -17.42 -15.25
N PHE A 278 2.13 -16.21 -15.65
CA PHE A 278 2.80 -15.20 -14.80
C PHE A 278 3.92 -15.80 -13.94
N TYR A 279 4.70 -16.72 -14.51
CA TYR A 279 5.80 -17.44 -13.88
C TYR A 279 5.47 -18.38 -12.71
N VAL A 280 4.19 -18.61 -12.40
CA VAL A 280 3.71 -19.35 -11.20
C VAL A 280 4.29 -20.77 -11.08
N ASP A 281 4.56 -21.44 -12.20
CA ASP A 281 5.17 -22.78 -12.25
C ASP A 281 6.71 -22.77 -12.39
N ILE A 282 7.30 -21.66 -12.85
CA ILE A 282 8.70 -21.60 -13.30
C ILE A 282 9.62 -20.80 -12.39
N LEU A 283 9.19 -19.69 -11.77
CA LEU A 283 10.06 -18.89 -10.91
C LEU A 283 9.93 -19.23 -9.42
N SER A 284 10.84 -18.66 -8.63
CA SER A 284 10.73 -18.62 -7.18
C SER A 284 9.44 -17.91 -6.77
N PHE A 285 8.84 -18.31 -5.65
CA PHE A 285 7.55 -17.78 -5.18
C PHE A 285 7.64 -16.28 -4.97
N GLU A 286 8.73 -15.82 -4.35
CA GLU A 286 9.02 -14.40 -4.14
C GLU A 286 9.06 -13.61 -5.45
N CYS A 287 9.65 -14.17 -6.51
CA CYS A 287 9.78 -13.49 -7.79
C CYS A 287 8.45 -13.40 -8.56
N PHE A 288 7.68 -14.49 -8.64
CA PHE A 288 6.38 -14.42 -9.34
C PHE A 288 5.32 -13.71 -8.51
N PHE A 289 5.31 -13.86 -7.19
CA PHE A 289 4.43 -13.10 -6.30
C PHE A 289 4.67 -11.61 -6.51
N THR A 290 5.92 -11.14 -6.44
CA THR A 290 6.23 -9.72 -6.63
C THR A 290 5.88 -9.26 -8.05
N SER A 291 6.02 -10.11 -9.07
CA SER A 291 5.61 -9.78 -10.43
C SER A 291 4.11 -9.54 -10.57
N ILE A 292 3.27 -10.36 -9.93
CA ILE A 292 1.81 -10.22 -9.98
C ILE A 292 1.35 -9.08 -9.05
N ASP A 293 2.02 -8.90 -7.92
CA ASP A 293 1.76 -7.81 -6.98
C ASP A 293 2.09 -6.45 -7.59
N ASP A 294 3.28 -6.30 -8.20
CA ASP A 294 3.68 -5.08 -8.93
C ASP A 294 2.73 -4.83 -10.14
N MET A 295 2.28 -5.87 -10.84
CA MET A 295 1.32 -5.75 -11.95
C MET A 295 -0.03 -5.17 -11.52
N ILE A 296 -0.62 -5.73 -10.45
CA ILE A 296 -1.95 -5.34 -9.97
C ILE A 296 -1.89 -3.98 -9.28
N THR A 297 -0.92 -3.78 -8.38
CA THR A 297 -0.82 -2.52 -7.60
C THR A 297 -0.49 -1.30 -8.45
N LYS A 298 0.19 -1.47 -9.60
CA LYS A 298 0.50 -0.40 -10.55
C LYS A 298 -0.45 -0.33 -11.74
N ASN A 299 -1.51 -1.14 -11.77
CA ASN A 299 -2.47 -1.21 -12.88
C ASN A 299 -1.80 -1.40 -14.27
N THR A 300 -0.79 -2.28 -14.39
CA THR A 300 -0.09 -2.47 -15.67
C THR A 300 0.59 -3.83 -15.84
N TYR A 301 0.33 -4.47 -16.98
CA TYR A 301 1.01 -5.70 -17.40
C TYR A 301 2.51 -5.52 -17.70
N MET A 302 2.96 -4.28 -17.93
CA MET A 302 4.35 -4.00 -18.25
C MET A 302 5.33 -4.43 -17.15
N GLU A 303 4.91 -4.59 -15.90
CA GLU A 303 5.80 -5.12 -14.85
C GLU A 303 6.12 -6.62 -15.04
N VAL A 304 5.15 -7.41 -15.53
CA VAL A 304 5.37 -8.81 -15.91
C VAL A 304 6.38 -8.86 -17.05
N GLU A 305 6.13 -8.12 -18.13
CA GLU A 305 7.05 -8.02 -19.28
C GLU A 305 8.44 -7.47 -18.90
N ARG A 306 8.52 -6.47 -18.01
CA ARG A 306 9.79 -5.94 -17.53
C ARG A 306 10.58 -7.03 -16.81
N ILE A 307 9.95 -7.76 -15.89
CA ILE A 307 10.57 -8.91 -15.21
C ILE A 307 10.98 -10.00 -16.20
N PHE A 308 10.20 -10.22 -17.26
CA PHE A 308 10.56 -11.12 -18.36
C PHE A 308 11.85 -10.72 -19.08
N ILE A 309 11.96 -9.45 -19.49
CA ILE A 309 13.14 -8.94 -20.20
C ILE A 309 14.35 -8.89 -19.26
N MET A 310 14.17 -8.47 -18.00
CA MET A 310 15.20 -8.52 -16.96
C MET A 310 15.72 -9.95 -16.76
N LEU A 311 14.84 -10.96 -16.72
CA LEU A 311 15.22 -12.37 -16.61
C LEU A 311 16.12 -12.80 -17.78
N ILE A 312 15.75 -12.45 -19.01
CA ILE A 312 16.53 -12.84 -20.20
C ILE A 312 17.89 -12.12 -20.23
N ARG A 313 17.94 -10.81 -19.91
CA ARG A 313 19.19 -10.04 -19.76
C ARG A 313 20.05 -10.56 -18.60
N TYR A 314 19.43 -10.99 -17.51
CA TYR A 314 20.14 -11.54 -16.35
C TYR A 314 20.85 -12.85 -16.72
N HIS A 315 20.15 -13.76 -17.41
CA HIS A 315 20.65 -15.08 -17.82
C HIS A 315 21.27 -15.11 -19.23
N GLN A 316 21.49 -13.96 -19.89
CA GLN A 316 21.89 -13.91 -21.30
C GLN A 316 23.16 -14.75 -21.61
N THR A 317 24.15 -14.74 -20.71
CA THR A 317 25.37 -15.55 -20.85
C THR A 317 25.11 -17.05 -20.84
N TYR A 318 24.08 -17.51 -20.13
CA TYR A 318 23.63 -18.90 -20.12
C TYR A 318 22.75 -19.25 -21.33
N LEU A 319 22.09 -18.26 -21.93
CA LEU A 319 21.21 -18.42 -23.11
C LEU A 319 21.96 -18.28 -24.46
N ARG A 320 23.26 -17.97 -24.43
CA ARG A 320 24.10 -17.78 -25.63
C ARG A 320 24.44 -19.05 -26.40
N ASP A 321 24.53 -20.20 -25.73
CA ASP A 321 24.94 -21.44 -26.40
C ASP A 321 23.80 -21.97 -27.29
N ASP A 322 23.96 -21.79 -28.61
CA ASP A 322 23.05 -22.27 -29.67
C ASP A 322 22.65 -23.75 -29.51
N CYS A 323 23.47 -24.53 -28.81
CA CYS A 323 23.27 -25.95 -28.51
C CYS A 323 22.17 -26.25 -27.48
N ILE A 324 21.68 -25.29 -26.67
CA ILE A 324 20.85 -25.57 -25.47
C ILE A 324 19.34 -25.78 -25.80
N PHE A 325 18.89 -25.43 -27.00
CA PHE A 325 17.45 -25.48 -27.32
C PHE A 325 17.02 -26.70 -28.17
N THR A 326 17.88 -27.69 -28.37
CA THR A 326 17.60 -28.82 -29.29
C THR A 326 17.13 -30.09 -28.60
N ASP A 327 17.35 -30.25 -27.29
CA ASP A 327 16.88 -31.40 -26.50
C ASP A 327 15.99 -30.97 -25.31
N ASN A 328 14.94 -31.75 -25.06
CA ASN A 328 14.08 -31.64 -23.87
C ASN A 328 14.89 -31.63 -22.57
N GLN A 329 15.99 -32.39 -22.45
CA GLN A 329 16.81 -32.34 -21.23
C GLN A 329 17.43 -30.95 -21.01
N GLN A 330 17.75 -30.22 -22.08
CA GLN A 330 18.41 -28.91 -22.00
C GLN A 330 17.41 -27.79 -21.72
N HIS A 331 16.22 -27.81 -22.33
CA HIS A 331 15.08 -26.98 -21.93
C HIS A 331 14.88 -27.09 -20.41
N GLN A 332 14.79 -28.33 -19.90
CA GLN A 332 14.61 -28.58 -18.48
C GLN A 332 15.80 -28.11 -17.62
N ARG A 333 17.04 -28.13 -18.14
CA ARG A 333 18.20 -27.49 -17.48
C ARG A 333 18.08 -25.97 -17.43
N ILE A 334 17.57 -25.30 -18.47
CA ILE A 334 17.26 -23.86 -18.44
C ILE A 334 16.21 -23.59 -17.36
N LEU A 335 15.06 -24.27 -17.38
CA LEU A 335 14.03 -24.10 -16.35
C LEU A 335 14.63 -24.22 -14.95
N ILE A 336 15.33 -25.32 -14.68
CA ILE A 336 16.03 -25.56 -13.42
C ILE A 336 17.02 -24.42 -13.10
N HIS A 337 17.74 -23.88 -14.09
CA HIS A 337 18.63 -22.74 -13.90
C HIS A 337 17.85 -21.47 -13.50
N LEU A 338 16.72 -21.17 -14.15
CA LEU A 338 15.88 -20.00 -13.86
C LEU A 338 15.29 -20.06 -12.44
N ILE A 339 14.63 -21.17 -12.03
CA ILE A 339 14.03 -21.32 -10.68
C ILE A 339 15.09 -21.20 -9.57
N ARG A 340 16.35 -21.46 -9.91
CA ARG A 340 17.47 -21.52 -8.97
C ARG A 340 18.21 -20.19 -8.89
N ASN A 341 18.61 -19.63 -10.02
CA ASN A 341 19.55 -18.51 -10.09
C ASN A 341 18.86 -17.14 -10.24
N THR A 342 17.54 -17.07 -10.04
CA THR A 342 16.76 -15.83 -10.08
C THR A 342 16.19 -15.51 -8.70
N SER A 343 16.58 -14.38 -8.13
CA SER A 343 15.84 -13.71 -7.05
C SER A 343 15.37 -12.34 -7.52
N ILE A 344 14.32 -11.81 -6.90
CA ILE A 344 13.77 -10.50 -7.28
C ILE A 344 14.74 -9.36 -6.92
N SER A 345 15.54 -9.52 -5.85
CA SER A 345 16.60 -8.58 -5.50
C SER A 345 17.68 -8.52 -6.58
N ASP A 346 18.19 -9.67 -7.05
CA ASP A 346 19.27 -9.69 -8.04
C ASP A 346 18.80 -9.09 -9.40
N LEU A 347 17.53 -9.33 -9.76
CA LEU A 347 16.92 -8.70 -10.93
C LEU A 347 16.82 -7.17 -10.74
N LYS A 348 16.21 -6.70 -9.65
CA LYS A 348 16.01 -5.27 -9.39
C LYS A 348 17.35 -4.52 -9.20
N GLU A 349 18.36 -5.15 -8.58
CA GLU A 349 19.70 -4.59 -8.41
C GLU A 349 20.44 -4.45 -9.75
N LYS A 350 20.49 -5.51 -10.56
CA LYS A 350 21.16 -5.47 -11.88
C LYS A 350 20.54 -4.40 -12.78
N TYR A 351 19.23 -4.20 -12.69
CA TYR A 351 18.50 -3.22 -13.50
C TYR A 351 18.60 -1.77 -13.00
N LYS A 352 18.87 -1.52 -11.71
CA LYS A 352 19.14 -0.16 -11.18
C LYS A 352 20.37 0.50 -11.84
N GLY A 353 21.28 -0.28 -12.40
CA GLY A 353 22.40 0.23 -13.23
C GLY A 353 21.98 0.74 -14.61
N GLU A 354 20.85 0.25 -15.16
CA GLU A 354 20.33 0.60 -16.49
C GLU A 354 19.42 1.85 -16.44
N LYS A 355 19.89 2.96 -15.86
CA LYS A 355 19.14 4.22 -15.63
C LYS A 355 18.53 4.87 -16.90
N THR A 356 18.87 4.41 -18.11
CA THR A 356 18.46 5.02 -19.37
C THR A 356 17.04 4.68 -19.82
N PHE A 357 16.35 3.73 -19.18
CA PHE A 357 15.09 3.20 -19.70
C PHE A 357 13.84 4.03 -19.36
N GLU A 358 13.81 4.71 -18.21
CA GLU A 358 12.62 5.45 -17.77
C GLU A 358 12.51 6.84 -18.43
N GLY A 359 13.63 7.45 -18.84
CA GLY A 359 13.67 8.83 -19.35
C GLY A 359 13.25 9.06 -20.81
N ASN A 360 13.00 8.00 -21.60
CA ASN A 360 12.82 8.08 -23.06
C ASN A 360 11.41 7.72 -23.57
N ARG A 361 10.40 7.65 -22.70
CA ARG A 361 9.01 7.31 -23.09
C ARG A 361 8.16 8.55 -23.31
N THR A 362 7.61 8.68 -24.52
CA THR A 362 6.55 9.65 -24.83
C THR A 362 5.18 9.00 -24.71
N GLU A 363 4.22 9.67 -24.06
CA GLU A 363 2.86 9.18 -23.75
C GLU A 363 1.97 8.84 -24.97
N THR A 364 2.48 9.00 -26.20
CA THR A 364 1.68 9.00 -27.42
C THR A 364 1.35 7.60 -27.99
N ALA A 365 1.97 6.54 -27.47
CA ALA A 365 1.76 5.16 -27.94
C ALA A 365 0.48 4.52 -27.37
N GLU A 366 0.22 4.68 -26.07
CA GLU A 366 -0.85 3.95 -25.36
C GLU A 366 -2.26 4.46 -25.77
N SER A 367 -2.42 5.77 -25.95
CA SER A 367 -3.72 6.38 -26.28
C SER A 367 -4.25 6.02 -27.68
N LYS A 368 -3.38 5.59 -28.61
CA LYS A 368 -3.76 5.31 -30.01
C LYS A 368 -4.25 3.88 -30.26
N MET A 369 -3.73 2.86 -29.56
CA MET A 369 -4.18 1.48 -29.77
C MET A 369 -5.50 1.17 -29.05
N PHE A 370 -5.73 1.69 -27.84
CA PHE A 370 -6.91 1.30 -27.05
C PHE A 370 -8.23 1.93 -27.54
N LYS A 371 -8.18 3.09 -28.23
CA LYS A 371 -9.39 3.81 -28.67
C LYS A 371 -9.99 3.35 -30.00
N GLN A 372 -9.29 2.54 -30.80
CA GLN A 372 -9.83 2.05 -32.09
C GLN A 372 -10.65 0.76 -31.98
N SER A 373 -10.60 0.03 -30.86
CA SER A 373 -11.24 -1.30 -30.75
C SER A 373 -12.71 -1.29 -30.32
N ASN A 374 -13.21 -0.22 -29.70
CA ASN A 374 -14.56 -0.17 -29.10
C ASN A 374 -15.64 0.50 -29.98
N SER A 375 -15.40 0.68 -31.29
CA SER A 375 -16.29 1.48 -32.16
C SER A 375 -17.03 0.69 -33.26
N MET A 376 -16.87 -0.62 -33.38
CA MET A 376 -17.51 -1.40 -34.47
C MET A 376 -18.01 -2.79 -34.04
N VAL A 377 -19.23 -2.84 -33.50
CA VAL A 377 -20.12 -4.01 -33.62
C VAL A 377 -21.57 -3.51 -33.75
N MET A 378 -22.07 -3.39 -34.99
CA MET A 378 -23.45 -3.62 -35.44
C MET A 378 -23.58 -3.18 -36.92
N ASN A 379 -24.11 -4.06 -37.78
CA ASN A 379 -24.39 -3.84 -39.22
C ASN A 379 -23.15 -3.62 -40.12
N SER A 380 -23.09 -4.02 -41.40
CA SER A 380 -24.03 -4.73 -42.28
C SER A 380 -23.30 -5.52 -43.39
N THR A 381 -23.99 -6.45 -44.03
CA THR A 381 -23.59 -7.13 -45.28
C THR A 381 -23.39 -6.17 -46.46
N THR A 382 -22.26 -6.30 -47.19
CA THR A 382 -22.23 -6.07 -48.65
C THR A 382 -21.05 -6.78 -49.33
N THR A 383 -21.27 -7.24 -50.56
CA THR A 383 -20.30 -7.83 -51.49
C THR A 383 -19.47 -6.77 -52.22
N GLY A 384 -18.23 -7.08 -52.60
CA GLY A 384 -17.45 -6.27 -53.54
C GLY A 384 -16.10 -6.89 -53.91
N ASP A 385 -15.95 -7.30 -55.17
CA ASP A 385 -14.65 -7.57 -55.79
C ASP A 385 -13.81 -6.27 -55.89
N PHE A 386 -12.48 -6.36 -55.88
CA PHE A 386 -11.67 -5.93 -57.04
C PHE A 386 -10.16 -6.30 -56.93
N THR A 387 -9.68 -6.91 -58.01
CA THR A 387 -8.33 -6.86 -58.63
C THR A 387 -7.03 -6.85 -57.82
N GLN A 388 -6.21 -7.84 -58.16
CA GLN A 388 -4.74 -7.85 -58.18
C GLN A 388 -4.09 -6.53 -58.65
N ILE A 389 -2.96 -6.17 -58.04
CA ILE A 389 -1.85 -5.51 -58.74
C ILE A 389 -0.58 -6.31 -58.48
N THR A 390 0.01 -6.83 -59.56
CA THR A 390 1.33 -7.48 -59.57
C THR A 390 2.41 -6.47 -59.92
N THR A 391 3.52 -6.48 -59.18
CA THR A 391 4.81 -6.03 -59.74
C THR A 391 5.95 -6.90 -59.23
N SER A 392 6.48 -7.70 -60.15
CA SER A 392 7.70 -8.49 -60.01
C SER A 392 8.93 -7.61 -60.16
N GLN A 393 10.02 -7.96 -59.46
CA GLN A 393 11.35 -7.91 -60.08
C GLN A 393 12.27 -8.99 -59.50
N ALA A 394 12.94 -9.71 -60.39
CA ALA A 394 13.90 -10.76 -60.07
C ALA A 394 15.33 -10.19 -60.07
N ASN A 395 16.28 -10.92 -59.51
CA ASN A 395 17.46 -11.32 -60.27
C ASN A 395 18.29 -12.44 -59.60
N ASN A 396 18.53 -13.46 -60.42
CA ASN A 396 19.74 -14.28 -60.56
C ASN A 396 20.26 -15.15 -59.40
N GLU A 397 20.10 -16.44 -59.64
CA GLU A 397 21.04 -17.49 -59.26
C GLU A 397 22.46 -17.16 -59.76
N GLU A 398 23.48 -17.46 -58.96
CA GLU A 398 24.77 -17.89 -59.53
C GLU A 398 25.35 -19.03 -58.68
N ARG A 399 25.87 -20.05 -59.37
CA ARG A 399 26.04 -21.41 -58.85
C ARG A 399 27.51 -21.79 -58.81
N ALA A 400 28.16 -21.62 -57.67
CA ALA A 400 29.56 -22.00 -57.47
C ALA A 400 29.68 -23.32 -56.68
N THR A 401 29.92 -24.42 -57.38
CA THR A 401 30.29 -25.72 -56.78
C THR A 401 31.77 -25.74 -56.40
N LEU A 402 32.09 -25.99 -55.13
CA LEU A 402 33.45 -26.37 -54.70
C LEU A 402 33.40 -27.58 -53.76
N ASN A 403 33.93 -28.70 -54.25
CA ASN A 403 34.17 -29.92 -53.48
C ASN A 403 35.32 -29.71 -52.49
N GLY A 404 35.18 -30.24 -51.28
CA GLY A 404 36.24 -30.28 -50.27
C GLY A 404 36.13 -31.55 -49.42
N ASN A 405 36.70 -32.66 -49.90
CA ASN A 405 36.81 -33.92 -49.14
C ASN A 405 37.84 -33.78 -48.01
N TYR A 406 37.49 -34.16 -46.78
CA TYR A 406 38.40 -34.60 -45.71
C TYR A 406 37.60 -35.41 -44.66
N PRO A 407 38.22 -36.18 -43.75
CA PRO A 407 38.02 -37.63 -43.70
C PRO A 407 37.16 -38.11 -42.52
N PRO A 408 36.69 -39.38 -42.51
CA PRO A 408 35.91 -39.93 -41.40
C PRO A 408 36.77 -40.15 -40.14
N ALA A 409 36.27 -39.66 -39.01
CA ALA A 409 36.78 -39.99 -37.67
C ALA A 409 36.41 -41.44 -37.27
N PRO A 410 37.17 -42.09 -36.38
CA PRO A 410 37.22 -43.55 -36.32
C PRO A 410 36.04 -44.20 -35.58
N VAL A 411 35.72 -45.41 -36.02
CA VAL A 411 34.83 -46.36 -35.32
C VAL A 411 35.68 -47.14 -34.32
N GLU A 412 35.42 -46.98 -33.02
CA GLU A 412 36.01 -47.86 -32.00
C GLU A 412 35.14 -49.11 -31.79
N ASN A 413 35.71 -50.27 -32.17
CA ASN A 413 35.18 -51.58 -31.86
C ASN A 413 35.49 -51.97 -30.42
N GLY A 414 34.47 -52.19 -29.60
CA GLY A 414 34.60 -52.85 -28.29
C GLY A 414 34.26 -54.34 -28.38
N GLN A 415 35.21 -55.19 -28.81
CA GLN A 415 35.04 -56.65 -28.77
C GLN A 415 35.37 -57.24 -27.40
N ASN A 416 34.73 -58.37 -27.09
CA ASN A 416 34.89 -59.13 -25.85
C ASN A 416 36.34 -59.57 -25.59
N ALA A 417 36.74 -59.52 -24.31
CA ALA A 417 37.79 -60.39 -23.76
C ALA A 417 37.27 -61.04 -22.46
N GLN A 418 37.48 -62.35 -22.33
CA GLN A 418 37.01 -63.18 -21.20
C GLN A 418 38.09 -63.27 -20.08
N VAL A 419 37.82 -64.15 -19.09
CA VAL A 419 38.76 -64.82 -18.14
C VAL A 419 38.77 -64.21 -16.70
N PRO A 420 38.64 -65.01 -15.62
CA PRO A 420 37.88 -66.26 -15.45
C PRO A 420 37.01 -66.27 -14.16
N ALA A 421 36.19 -67.31 -14.00
CA ALA A 421 35.47 -67.58 -12.74
C ALA A 421 36.24 -68.55 -11.82
N MET A 422 36.15 -68.34 -10.50
CA MET A 422 36.32 -69.42 -9.52
C MET A 422 35.31 -69.29 -8.36
N LYS A 423 34.83 -70.45 -7.90
CA LYS A 423 33.75 -70.60 -6.92
C LYS A 423 34.28 -70.61 -5.48
N ALA A 424 33.43 -70.20 -4.53
CA ALA A 424 33.26 -70.96 -3.28
C ALA A 424 31.86 -70.69 -2.69
N GLU A 425 31.08 -71.76 -2.50
CA GLU A 425 29.81 -71.74 -1.76
C GLU A 425 30.07 -71.86 -0.26
N ARG A 426 29.18 -71.33 0.59
CA ARG A 426 28.48 -72.13 1.61
C ARG A 426 27.28 -71.41 2.23
N GLN A 427 26.37 -72.21 2.78
CA GLN A 427 25.00 -71.90 3.14
C GLN A 427 24.78 -71.68 4.66
N PRO A 428 23.57 -71.27 5.11
CA PRO A 428 23.31 -70.72 6.46
C PRO A 428 22.56 -71.65 7.43
N SER A 429 22.53 -71.27 8.71
CA SER A 429 21.64 -71.76 9.81
C SER A 429 21.68 -70.69 10.94
N THR A 430 20.60 -70.10 11.50
CA THR A 430 19.55 -70.62 12.43
C THR A 430 20.14 -71.24 13.72
N VAL A 431 19.67 -71.02 14.97
CA VAL A 431 18.46 -70.34 15.52
C VAL A 431 18.56 -70.24 17.08
N ASN A 432 17.81 -69.33 17.75
CA ASN A 432 17.48 -69.22 19.22
C ASN A 432 18.64 -69.26 20.27
N GLY A 433 18.67 -68.53 21.39
CA GLY A 433 17.64 -68.13 22.36
C GLY A 433 17.96 -68.78 23.73
N GLY A 434 17.85 -68.09 24.88
CA GLY A 434 18.06 -68.73 26.21
C GLY A 434 18.65 -67.88 27.34
N ASP A 435 17.79 -67.03 27.88
CA ASP A 435 17.69 -66.34 29.17
C ASP A 435 18.21 -67.02 30.51
N VAL A 436 18.30 -66.20 31.57
CA VAL A 436 18.29 -66.43 33.07
C VAL A 436 19.53 -66.91 33.91
N THR A 437 19.55 -66.41 35.16
CA THR A 437 20.27 -66.76 36.44
C THR A 437 21.70 -66.20 36.67
N GLU A 438 22.08 -65.55 37.78
CA GLU A 438 21.78 -65.53 39.26
C GLU A 438 22.84 -66.27 40.12
N SER A 439 23.01 -65.80 41.38
CA SER A 439 23.95 -66.22 42.46
C SER A 439 25.46 -66.00 42.19
N ASP A 440 26.34 -65.52 43.07
CA ASP A 440 26.48 -65.35 44.55
C ASP A 440 27.62 -66.25 45.12
N ASP A 441 28.47 -65.65 45.99
CA ASP A 441 29.40 -66.26 46.97
C ASP A 441 30.58 -67.16 46.44
N ASP A 442 31.76 -67.35 47.08
CA ASP A 442 32.35 -66.80 48.33
C ASP A 442 33.91 -66.94 48.40
N GLU A 443 34.54 -66.39 49.46
CA GLU A 443 35.82 -66.73 50.16
C GLU A 443 37.18 -66.92 49.38
N GLY A 444 38.23 -66.10 49.68
CA GLY A 444 39.44 -66.49 50.47
C GLY A 444 40.75 -66.29 49.64
N GLU A 445 42.02 -66.23 50.11
CA GLU A 445 42.74 -66.10 51.41
C GLU A 445 44.01 -65.21 51.13
N THR A 446 44.42 -64.21 51.94
CA THR A 446 45.24 -64.21 53.19
C THR A 446 46.79 -64.14 53.01
N GLN A 447 47.45 -63.38 53.92
CA GLN A 447 48.91 -63.14 54.14
C GLN A 447 49.55 -61.95 53.35
N GLN A 448 49.75 -60.77 53.97
CA GLN A 448 50.89 -60.33 54.81
C GLN A 448 52.22 -60.24 54.02
N ILE A 449 52.98 -59.12 54.03
CA ILE A 449 53.71 -58.52 55.18
C ILE A 449 53.97 -57.00 54.98
N GLU A 450 54.06 -56.28 56.11
CA GLU A 450 54.49 -54.87 56.34
C GLU A 450 55.85 -54.49 55.66
N VAL A 451 56.26 -53.24 55.44
CA VAL A 451 56.48 -52.11 56.37
C VAL A 451 56.71 -50.82 55.58
N GLN A 452 56.09 -49.69 55.97
CA GLN A 452 56.73 -48.34 56.12
C GLN A 452 55.69 -47.24 56.43
N GLN A 453 55.21 -47.21 57.68
CA GLN A 453 54.55 -46.02 58.24
C GLN A 453 55.62 -45.05 58.77
N TYR A 454 55.85 -43.89 58.12
CA TYR A 454 56.43 -42.69 58.80
C TYR A 454 56.25 -41.34 58.08
N LYS A 455 55.22 -41.16 57.23
CA LYS A 455 55.00 -39.89 56.49
C LYS A 455 53.57 -39.30 56.54
N SER A 456 52.65 -39.85 57.33
CA SER A 456 51.22 -39.51 57.25
C SER A 456 50.69 -38.48 58.26
N SER A 457 51.43 -38.10 59.31
CA SER A 457 50.88 -37.24 60.38
C SER A 457 51.01 -35.73 60.13
N VAL A 458 51.91 -35.30 59.25
CA VAL A 458 52.08 -33.86 58.94
C VAL A 458 50.98 -33.36 57.98
N TYR A 459 50.45 -34.24 57.13
CA TYR A 459 49.46 -33.90 56.10
C TYR A 459 48.05 -33.67 56.69
N TYR A 460 47.67 -34.43 57.72
CA TYR A 460 46.33 -34.32 58.33
C TYR A 460 46.11 -32.99 59.08
N ASN A 461 47.11 -32.51 59.82
CA ASN A 461 46.99 -31.29 60.63
C ASN A 461 46.93 -29.99 59.80
N GLN A 462 47.32 -30.03 58.52
CA GLN A 462 47.20 -28.89 57.60
C GLN A 462 45.79 -28.83 56.99
N VAL A 463 45.29 -29.96 56.49
CA VAL A 463 43.93 -30.09 55.93
C VAL A 463 42.85 -29.68 56.94
N GLU A 464 43.02 -30.00 58.23
CA GLU A 464 42.05 -29.61 59.27
C GLU A 464 42.02 -28.09 59.54
N LYS A 465 43.16 -27.39 59.40
CA LYS A 465 43.21 -25.92 59.50
C LYS A 465 42.62 -25.23 58.28
N ASP A 466 42.85 -25.79 57.10
CA ASP A 466 42.36 -25.23 55.84
C ASP A 466 40.83 -25.41 55.71
N LEU A 467 40.24 -26.47 56.29
CA LEU A 467 38.78 -26.59 56.46
C LEU A 467 38.21 -25.56 57.44
N GLN A 468 38.90 -25.24 58.53
CA GLN A 468 38.41 -24.29 59.54
C GLN A 468 38.42 -22.84 59.04
N SER A 469 39.38 -22.45 58.20
CA SER A 469 39.39 -21.12 57.57
C SER A 469 38.32 -20.98 56.47
N GLN A 470 38.07 -22.04 55.69
CA GLN A 470 37.02 -22.03 54.66
C GLN A 470 35.61 -21.88 55.24
N ASN A 471 35.30 -22.55 56.36
CA ASN A 471 33.99 -22.39 57.01
C ASN A 471 33.76 -20.97 57.54
N ALA A 472 34.78 -20.34 58.13
CA ALA A 472 34.68 -18.96 58.63
C ALA A 472 34.46 -17.92 57.52
N GLN A 473 34.98 -18.18 56.30
CA GLN A 473 34.71 -17.34 55.13
C GLN A 473 33.29 -17.55 54.59
N HIS A 474 32.81 -18.80 54.60
CA HIS A 474 31.46 -19.15 54.14
C HIS A 474 30.36 -18.50 54.99
N ASP A 475 30.55 -18.40 56.31
CA ASP A 475 29.58 -17.72 57.19
C ASP A 475 29.52 -16.20 56.89
N LEU A 476 30.66 -15.57 56.60
CA LEU A 476 30.71 -14.13 56.24
C LEU A 476 30.05 -13.84 54.88
N ASP A 477 30.20 -14.76 53.91
CA ASP A 477 29.57 -14.64 52.59
C ASP A 477 28.04 -14.85 52.63
N ILE A 478 27.51 -15.52 53.66
CA ILE A 478 26.06 -15.66 53.89
C ILE A 478 25.46 -14.34 54.38
N ASP A 479 26.05 -13.70 55.41
CA ASP A 479 25.55 -12.43 55.96
C ASP A 479 25.48 -11.32 54.88
N VAL A 480 26.52 -11.22 54.03
CA VAL A 480 26.55 -10.28 52.90
C VAL A 480 25.49 -10.63 51.84
N ALA A 481 25.22 -11.91 51.61
CA ALA A 481 24.18 -12.34 50.67
C ALA A 481 22.76 -12.03 51.19
N GLU A 482 22.52 -12.12 52.51
CA GLU A 482 21.22 -11.75 53.11
C GLU A 482 20.97 -10.24 53.04
N GLU A 483 21.98 -9.39 53.30
CA GLU A 483 21.85 -7.94 53.22
C GLU A 483 21.56 -7.47 51.77
N LEU A 484 22.29 -8.01 50.78
CA LEU A 484 22.02 -7.77 49.36
C LEU A 484 20.62 -8.23 48.95
N ASN A 485 20.14 -9.38 49.44
CA ASN A 485 18.82 -9.91 49.11
C ASN A 485 17.69 -9.03 49.64
N GLU A 486 17.82 -8.45 50.84
CA GLU A 486 16.87 -7.45 51.35
C GLU A 486 16.92 -6.13 50.57
N GLU A 487 18.07 -5.69 50.06
CA GLU A 487 18.14 -4.53 49.17
C GLU A 487 17.48 -4.80 47.81
N PHE A 488 17.75 -5.95 47.19
CA PHE A 488 17.08 -6.39 45.95
C PHE A 488 15.56 -6.45 46.11
N LYS A 489 15.07 -6.97 47.23
CA LYS A 489 13.64 -7.08 47.54
C LYS A 489 12.97 -5.71 47.70
N LYS A 490 13.61 -4.75 48.38
CA LYS A 490 13.14 -3.34 48.44
C LYS A 490 13.13 -2.69 47.05
N ARG A 491 14.16 -2.95 46.23
CA ARG A 491 14.24 -2.47 44.84
C ARG A 491 13.11 -3.06 43.98
N GLU A 492 12.79 -4.35 44.16
CA GLU A 492 11.72 -5.04 43.46
C GLU A 492 10.33 -4.49 43.84
N GLU A 493 10.09 -4.22 45.13
CA GLU A 493 8.85 -3.59 45.60
C GLU A 493 8.67 -2.16 45.06
N LEU A 494 9.75 -1.36 45.02
CA LEU A 494 9.72 -0.04 44.40
C LEU A 494 9.34 -0.14 42.91
N LEU A 495 10.01 -1.00 42.15
CA LEU A 495 9.75 -1.20 40.72
C LEU A 495 8.32 -1.69 40.46
N LYS A 496 7.80 -2.60 41.29
CA LYS A 496 6.39 -3.04 41.27
C LYS A 496 5.43 -1.86 41.48
N SER A 497 5.74 -0.93 42.38
CA SER A 497 4.91 0.26 42.64
C SER A 497 4.88 1.26 41.48
N GLU A 498 6.02 1.42 40.78
CA GLU A 498 6.13 2.26 39.59
C GLU A 498 5.36 1.65 38.41
N ILE A 499 5.55 0.35 38.14
CA ILE A 499 4.80 -0.39 37.11
C ILE A 499 3.29 -0.33 37.36
N ALA A 500 2.84 -0.53 38.61
CA ALA A 500 1.43 -0.40 38.97
C ALA A 500 0.88 1.03 38.80
N THR A 501 1.74 2.05 38.81
CA THR A 501 1.36 3.44 38.57
C THR A 501 1.25 3.74 37.07
N TYR A 502 2.19 3.26 36.25
CA TYR A 502 2.08 3.32 34.79
C TYR A 502 0.88 2.52 34.25
N GLN A 503 0.60 1.34 34.79
CA GLN A 503 -0.60 0.55 34.43
C GLN A 503 -1.90 1.32 34.71
N ARG A 504 -1.99 2.03 35.84
CA ARG A 504 -3.16 2.88 36.16
C ARG A 504 -3.30 4.07 35.22
N GLN A 505 -2.20 4.65 34.74
CA GLN A 505 -2.21 5.71 33.73
C GLN A 505 -2.68 5.18 32.36
N LEU A 506 -2.16 4.04 31.91
CA LEU A 506 -2.58 3.39 30.66
C LEU A 506 -4.07 3.04 30.67
N ILE A 507 -4.59 2.43 31.75
CA ILE A 507 -6.02 2.11 31.90
C ILE A 507 -6.89 3.38 31.82
N LYS A 508 -6.43 4.50 32.40
CA LYS A 508 -7.14 5.78 32.32
C LYS A 508 -7.19 6.31 30.88
N GLN A 509 -6.09 6.23 30.14
CA GLN A 509 -6.01 6.65 28.73
C GLN A 509 -6.85 5.74 27.82
N GLU A 510 -6.82 4.42 28.01
CA GLU A 510 -7.67 3.48 27.26
C GLU A 510 -9.17 3.78 27.45
N ASN A 511 -9.58 4.15 28.65
CA ASN A 511 -10.98 4.49 28.93
C ASN A 511 -11.38 5.82 28.28
N GLN A 512 -10.52 6.84 28.29
CA GLN A 512 -10.75 8.09 27.53
C GLN A 512 -10.88 7.82 26.02
N ILE A 513 -10.01 6.97 25.46
CA ILE A 513 -10.09 6.56 24.03
C ILE A 513 -11.42 5.85 23.73
N LYS A 514 -11.94 5.02 24.66
CA LYS A 514 -13.27 4.37 24.49
C LYS A 514 -14.41 5.40 24.51
N GLU A 515 -14.39 6.36 25.42
CA GLU A 515 -15.40 7.42 25.49
C GLU A 515 -15.43 8.26 24.20
N TYR A 516 -14.25 8.62 23.65
CA TYR A 516 -14.18 9.34 22.37
C TYR A 516 -14.66 8.50 21.18
N LYS A 517 -14.30 7.20 21.11
CA LYS A 517 -14.84 6.31 20.07
C LYS A 517 -16.36 6.18 20.15
N GLN A 518 -16.94 6.16 21.35
CA GLN A 518 -18.39 6.14 21.52
C GLN A 518 -19.04 7.44 21.03
N GLN A 519 -18.42 8.61 21.26
CA GLN A 519 -18.91 9.90 20.76
C GLN A 519 -18.88 9.97 19.22
N ILE A 520 -17.79 9.54 18.59
CA ILE A 520 -17.67 9.47 17.12
C ILE A 520 -18.75 8.55 16.54
N LEU A 521 -19.00 7.39 17.16
CA LEU A 521 -20.06 6.46 16.72
C LEU A 521 -21.46 7.09 16.82
N VAL A 522 -21.74 7.90 17.84
CA VAL A 522 -23.02 8.64 17.95
C VAL A 522 -23.16 9.65 16.82
N GLN A 523 -22.13 10.46 16.55
CA GLN A 523 -22.14 11.44 15.45
C GLN A 523 -22.26 10.79 14.06
N GLN A 524 -21.63 9.63 13.83
CA GLN A 524 -21.76 8.88 12.59
C GLN A 524 -23.20 8.37 12.39
N ASN A 525 -23.88 7.93 13.45
CA ASN A 525 -25.28 7.54 13.39
C ASN A 525 -26.20 8.75 13.11
N GLU A 526 -25.96 9.90 13.76
CA GLU A 526 -26.69 11.15 13.49
C GLU A 526 -26.53 11.58 12.03
N LEU A 527 -25.30 11.60 11.51
CA LEU A 527 -25.01 11.91 10.11
C LEU A 527 -25.68 10.93 9.13
N GLN A 528 -25.74 9.64 9.48
CA GLN A 528 -26.42 8.64 8.66
C GLN A 528 -27.94 8.89 8.62
N ILE A 529 -28.56 9.22 9.75
CA ILE A 529 -29.99 9.58 9.83
C ILE A 529 -30.27 10.80 8.95
N THR A 530 -29.51 11.89 9.10
CA THR A 530 -29.69 13.11 8.28
C THR A 530 -29.50 12.85 6.78
N ARG A 531 -28.58 11.96 6.39
CA ARG A 531 -28.41 11.54 4.99
C ARG A 531 -29.63 10.78 4.46
N THR A 532 -30.22 9.89 5.24
CA THR A 532 -31.45 9.16 4.85
C THR A 532 -32.65 10.09 4.73
N GLU A 533 -32.80 11.07 5.63
CA GLU A 533 -33.82 12.12 5.53
C GLU A 533 -33.64 12.94 4.24
N LEU A 534 -32.41 13.35 3.92
CA LEU A 534 -32.09 14.13 2.72
C LEU A 534 -32.37 13.34 1.43
N GLN A 535 -32.03 12.05 1.39
CA GLN A 535 -32.39 11.15 0.28
C GLN A 535 -33.91 11.01 0.12
N THR A 536 -34.65 10.93 1.24
CA THR A 536 -36.11 10.84 1.22
C THR A 536 -36.73 12.11 0.61
N LEU A 537 -36.27 13.29 1.05
CA LEU A 537 -36.69 14.58 0.48
C LEU A 537 -36.34 14.71 -1.01
N GLN A 538 -35.17 14.22 -1.45
CA GLN A 538 -34.80 14.18 -2.87
C GLN A 538 -35.79 13.34 -3.70
N ILE A 539 -36.19 12.16 -3.20
CA ILE A 539 -37.16 11.28 -3.85
C ILE A 539 -38.55 11.93 -3.91
N GLU A 540 -38.99 12.62 -2.87
CA GLU A 540 -40.26 13.36 -2.86
C GLU A 540 -40.27 14.49 -3.90
N VAL A 541 -39.21 15.32 -3.96
CA VAL A 541 -39.06 16.38 -4.97
C VAL A 541 -39.08 15.81 -6.39
N GLN A 542 -38.36 14.71 -6.64
CA GLN A 542 -38.39 14.04 -7.96
C GLN A 542 -39.79 13.51 -8.28
N THR A 543 -40.46 12.88 -7.33
CA THR A 543 -41.80 12.31 -7.50
C THR A 543 -42.82 13.38 -7.89
N ILE A 544 -42.82 14.54 -7.20
CA ILE A 544 -43.76 15.63 -7.51
C ILE A 544 -43.44 16.29 -8.85
N ARG A 545 -42.15 16.47 -9.19
CA ARG A 545 -41.75 16.94 -10.54
C ARG A 545 -42.23 15.99 -11.65
N THR A 546 -42.11 14.68 -11.45
CA THR A 546 -42.61 13.68 -12.40
C THR A 546 -44.15 13.71 -12.49
N GLN A 547 -44.85 13.83 -11.37
CA GLN A 547 -46.33 13.98 -11.37
C GLN A 547 -46.78 15.25 -12.09
N SER A 548 -46.06 16.36 -11.94
CA SER A 548 -46.34 17.62 -12.64
C SER A 548 -46.12 17.50 -14.15
N LEU A 549 -45.02 16.87 -14.57
CA LEU A 549 -44.72 16.56 -15.98
C LEU A 549 -45.78 15.64 -16.62
N VAL A 550 -46.22 14.60 -15.91
CA VAL A 550 -47.29 13.71 -16.39
C VAL A 550 -48.62 14.47 -16.48
N SER A 551 -48.92 15.35 -15.52
CA SER A 551 -50.14 16.17 -15.52
C SER A 551 -50.17 17.16 -16.69
N SER A 552 -49.05 17.81 -17.00
CA SER A 552 -48.95 18.75 -18.13
C SER A 552 -49.00 18.05 -19.49
N GLN A 553 -48.35 16.88 -19.63
CA GLN A 553 -48.47 16.04 -20.82
C GLN A 553 -49.90 15.56 -21.04
N PHE A 554 -50.59 15.12 -19.97
CA PHE A 554 -51.98 14.66 -20.07
C PHE A 554 -52.92 15.80 -20.49
N ALA A 555 -52.77 16.99 -19.90
CA ALA A 555 -53.51 18.19 -20.30
C ALA A 555 -53.26 18.56 -21.78
N SER A 556 -52.00 18.54 -22.23
CA SER A 556 -51.65 18.80 -23.64
C SER A 556 -52.27 17.78 -24.59
N SER A 557 -52.35 16.50 -24.19
CA SER A 557 -52.93 15.45 -25.02
C SER A 557 -54.45 15.57 -25.20
N GLN A 558 -55.18 16.07 -24.19
CA GLN A 558 -56.62 16.32 -24.33
C GLN A 558 -56.92 17.50 -25.25
N ILE A 559 -56.10 18.56 -25.20
CA ILE A 559 -56.26 19.76 -26.05
C ILE A 559 -56.10 19.44 -27.55
N GLN A 560 -55.35 18.38 -27.91
CA GLN A 560 -55.21 17.94 -29.31
C GLN A 560 -56.36 17.05 -29.82
N GLY A 561 -57.27 16.60 -28.95
CA GLY A 561 -58.33 15.64 -29.30
C GLY A 561 -59.70 16.24 -29.65
N SER A 562 -59.99 17.48 -29.23
CA SER A 562 -61.32 18.09 -29.31
C SER A 562 -61.31 19.43 -30.06
N GLN A 563 -62.14 19.58 -31.08
CA GLN A 563 -62.30 20.84 -31.85
C GLN A 563 -63.15 21.92 -31.15
N GLU A 564 -63.41 21.79 -29.85
CA GLU A 564 -64.13 22.80 -29.07
C GLU A 564 -63.14 23.65 -28.27
N THR A 565 -63.29 24.97 -28.34
CA THR A 565 -62.40 25.93 -27.66
C THR A 565 -62.51 25.76 -26.15
N PRO A 566 -61.40 25.51 -25.42
CA PRO A 566 -61.45 25.32 -23.98
C PRO A 566 -61.98 26.58 -23.28
N THR A 567 -63.02 26.39 -22.47
CA THR A 567 -63.63 27.49 -21.71
C THR A 567 -62.64 28.06 -20.70
N ALA A 568 -62.70 29.37 -20.44
CA ALA A 568 -61.76 30.07 -19.56
C ALA A 568 -61.62 29.45 -18.16
N ASN A 569 -62.67 28.80 -17.67
CA ASN A 569 -62.69 28.12 -16.37
C ASN A 569 -61.74 26.89 -16.31
N THR A 570 -61.53 26.19 -17.42
CA THR A 570 -60.65 25.02 -17.48
C THR A 570 -59.18 25.42 -17.35
N ASN A 571 -58.79 26.52 -18.00
CA ASN A 571 -57.44 27.07 -17.90
C ASN A 571 -57.15 27.62 -16.49
N ALA A 572 -58.15 28.23 -15.83
CA ALA A 572 -58.01 28.70 -14.45
C ALA A 572 -57.68 27.54 -13.48
N ASN A 573 -58.38 26.40 -13.58
CA ASN A 573 -58.11 25.23 -12.74
C ASN A 573 -56.73 24.59 -13.03
N ILE A 574 -56.30 24.51 -14.29
CA ILE A 574 -54.96 23.99 -14.64
C ILE A 574 -53.87 24.88 -14.03
N ASN A 575 -54.01 26.21 -14.15
CA ASN A 575 -53.06 27.16 -13.59
C ASN A 575 -53.04 27.11 -12.05
N GLN A 576 -54.18 26.90 -11.39
CA GLN A 576 -54.23 26.73 -9.93
C GLN A 576 -53.50 25.45 -9.49
N VAL A 577 -53.75 24.30 -10.11
CA VAL A 577 -53.08 23.04 -9.76
C VAL A 577 -51.58 23.12 -10.02
N GLN A 578 -51.15 23.79 -11.09
CA GLN A 578 -49.72 24.04 -11.34
C GLN A 578 -49.11 24.96 -10.28
N SER A 579 -49.81 26.02 -9.85
CA SER A 579 -49.38 26.91 -8.76
C SER A 579 -49.22 26.18 -7.42
N GLU A 580 -50.18 25.32 -7.06
CA GLU A 580 -50.13 24.52 -5.83
C GLU A 580 -48.97 23.50 -5.86
N GLN A 581 -48.75 22.82 -6.99
CA GLN A 581 -47.60 21.92 -7.18
C GLN A 581 -46.26 22.67 -7.13
N GLN A 582 -46.19 23.86 -7.73
CA GLN A 582 -45.01 24.72 -7.71
C GLN A 582 -44.64 25.10 -6.27
N GLN A 583 -45.61 25.59 -5.47
CA GLN A 583 -45.41 25.93 -4.06
C GLN A 583 -44.98 24.71 -3.22
N GLN A 584 -45.53 23.51 -3.49
CA GLN A 584 -45.14 22.29 -2.80
C GLN A 584 -43.68 21.88 -3.12
N VAL A 585 -43.24 22.04 -4.38
CA VAL A 585 -41.84 21.81 -4.78
C VAL A 585 -40.91 22.84 -4.14
N GLU A 586 -41.29 24.12 -4.09
CA GLU A 586 -40.50 25.18 -3.45
C GLU A 586 -40.33 24.94 -1.94
N HIS A 587 -41.39 24.53 -1.24
CA HIS A 587 -41.32 24.15 0.18
C HIS A 587 -40.40 22.94 0.42
N LEU A 588 -40.48 21.90 -0.41
CA LEU A 588 -39.61 20.73 -0.28
C LEU A 588 -38.14 21.03 -0.62
N LEU A 589 -37.88 21.91 -1.61
CA LEU A 589 -36.53 22.40 -1.90
C LEU A 589 -35.95 23.21 -0.73
N TYR A 590 -36.78 24.01 -0.04
CA TYR A 590 -36.37 24.69 1.18
C TYR A 590 -35.99 23.70 2.29
N MET A 591 -36.84 22.69 2.58
CA MET A 591 -36.51 21.67 3.59
C MET A 591 -35.25 20.87 3.24
N LEU A 592 -35.08 20.50 1.97
CA LEU A 592 -33.89 19.82 1.45
C LEU A 592 -32.62 20.68 1.61
N THR A 593 -32.73 21.99 1.40
CA THR A 593 -31.63 22.94 1.63
C THR A 593 -31.25 23.01 3.12
N GLN A 594 -32.23 23.09 4.03
CA GLN A 594 -31.98 23.08 5.47
C GLN A 594 -31.31 21.78 5.93
N LYS A 595 -31.81 20.62 5.47
CA LYS A 595 -31.21 19.31 5.78
C LYS A 595 -29.81 19.13 5.19
N ASN A 596 -29.51 19.73 4.04
CA ASN A 596 -28.16 19.74 3.49
C ASN A 596 -27.18 20.57 4.35
N ILE A 597 -27.62 21.73 4.84
CA ILE A 597 -26.83 22.56 5.77
C ILE A 597 -26.58 21.81 7.10
N GLU A 598 -27.59 21.12 7.63
CA GLU A 598 -27.45 20.27 8.83
C GLU A 598 -26.42 19.16 8.62
N CYS A 599 -26.48 18.46 7.47
CA CYS A 599 -25.52 17.43 7.07
C CYS A 599 -24.08 17.99 6.95
N GLU A 600 -23.89 19.16 6.30
CA GLU A 600 -22.58 19.82 6.21
C GLU A 600 -22.01 20.22 7.58
N ASN A 601 -22.87 20.71 8.49
CA ASN A 601 -22.45 21.08 9.85
C ASN A 601 -22.03 19.85 10.67
N LEU A 602 -22.74 18.72 10.56
CA LEU A 602 -22.36 17.46 11.18
C LEU A 602 -21.01 16.95 10.64
N ILE A 603 -20.78 17.01 9.32
CA ILE A 603 -19.50 16.63 8.69
C ILE A 603 -18.36 17.53 9.19
N LYS A 604 -18.57 18.85 9.27
CA LYS A 604 -17.59 19.81 9.80
C LYS A 604 -17.26 19.53 11.27
N SER A 605 -18.28 19.26 12.10
CA SER A 605 -18.11 18.88 13.51
C SER A 605 -17.31 17.58 13.68
N GLN A 606 -17.68 16.52 12.93
CA GLN A 606 -16.98 15.24 12.96
C GLN A 606 -15.50 15.40 12.57
N SER A 607 -15.23 16.09 11.45
CA SER A 607 -13.85 16.31 10.96
C SER A 607 -12.99 17.10 11.97
N GLN A 608 -13.55 18.12 12.63
CA GLN A 608 -12.86 18.86 13.67
C GLN A 608 -12.57 18.00 14.91
N GLN A 609 -13.51 17.13 15.29
CA GLN A 609 -13.36 16.24 16.45
C GLN A 609 -12.36 15.10 16.18
N GLU A 610 -12.35 14.53 14.97
CA GLU A 610 -11.34 13.55 14.53
C GLU A 610 -9.93 14.18 14.46
N SER A 611 -9.81 15.42 13.99
CA SER A 611 -8.55 16.17 13.98
C SER A 611 -7.99 16.37 15.40
N ASN A 612 -8.82 16.85 16.33
CA ASN A 612 -8.44 17.01 17.74
C ASN A 612 -8.05 15.68 18.40
N PHE A 613 -8.75 14.60 18.08
CA PHE A 613 -8.46 13.25 18.60
C PHE A 613 -7.13 12.70 18.06
N ASN A 614 -6.84 12.89 16.78
CA ASN A 614 -5.55 12.51 16.20
C ASN A 614 -4.38 13.29 16.82
N LEU A 615 -4.59 14.59 17.12
CA LEU A 615 -3.60 15.41 17.81
C LEU A 615 -3.29 14.86 19.22
N GLN A 616 -4.33 14.49 19.98
CA GLN A 616 -4.19 13.87 21.30
C GLN A 616 -3.53 12.48 21.25
N ILE A 617 -3.82 11.66 20.24
CA ILE A 617 -3.12 10.38 20.04
C ILE A 617 -1.63 10.59 19.79
N GLU A 618 -1.27 11.59 18.98
CA GLU A 618 0.14 11.83 18.65
C GLU A 618 0.90 12.40 19.86
N GLU A 619 0.29 13.30 20.63
CA GLU A 619 0.83 13.76 21.92
C GLU A 619 1.08 12.57 22.88
N LEU A 620 0.12 11.65 23.00
CA LEU A 620 0.25 10.45 23.83
C LEU A 620 1.35 9.49 23.32
N ARG A 621 1.50 9.34 22.00
CA ARG A 621 2.60 8.56 21.40
C ARG A 621 3.96 9.19 21.70
N THR A 622 4.08 10.51 21.60
CA THR A 622 5.30 11.25 21.95
C THR A 622 5.64 11.07 23.42
N GLN A 623 4.66 11.20 24.33
CA GLN A 623 4.87 10.95 25.77
C GLN A 623 5.30 9.50 26.05
N LEU A 624 4.69 8.51 25.40
CA LEU A 624 5.05 7.09 25.55
C LEU A 624 6.48 6.81 25.00
N HIS A 625 6.83 7.40 23.85
CA HIS A 625 8.14 7.23 23.24
C HIS A 625 9.23 7.86 24.11
N GLN A 626 9.00 9.08 24.62
CA GLN A 626 9.90 9.74 25.57
C GLN A 626 10.12 8.88 26.83
N LYS A 627 9.07 8.25 27.36
CA LYS A 627 9.20 7.33 28.51
C LYS A 627 9.91 6.02 28.16
N SER A 628 9.80 5.51 26.93
CA SER A 628 10.62 4.40 26.44
C SER A 628 12.10 4.78 26.41
N ILE A 629 12.43 5.97 25.92
CA ILE A 629 13.81 6.50 25.87
C ILE A 629 14.36 6.70 27.28
N GLU A 630 13.59 7.26 28.22
CA GLU A 630 13.99 7.36 29.62
C GLU A 630 14.28 5.99 30.25
N PHE A 631 13.46 4.97 29.95
CA PHE A 631 13.66 3.61 30.42
C PHE A 631 14.88 2.92 29.78
N GLU A 632 15.07 3.08 28.46
CA GLU A 632 16.25 2.56 27.75
C GLU A 632 17.55 3.21 28.25
N ASN A 633 17.53 4.52 28.49
CA ASN A 633 18.67 5.23 29.11
C ASN A 633 18.91 4.78 30.56
N TYR A 634 17.86 4.52 31.34
CA TYR A 634 18.01 3.93 32.68
C TYR A 634 18.64 2.54 32.61
N VAL A 635 18.18 1.67 31.71
CA VAL A 635 18.75 0.33 31.50
C VAL A 635 20.19 0.40 31.01
N ALA A 636 20.52 1.29 30.08
CA ALA A 636 21.89 1.51 29.59
C ALA A 636 22.81 2.01 30.72
N ASN A 637 22.33 2.92 31.58
CA ASN A 637 23.07 3.38 32.75
C ASN A 637 23.23 2.31 33.84
N GLN A 638 22.25 1.41 34.02
CA GLN A 638 22.44 0.24 34.88
C GLN A 638 23.45 -0.74 34.28
N GLN A 639 23.42 -0.98 32.96
CA GLN A 639 24.41 -1.82 32.28
C GLN A 639 25.83 -1.25 32.37
N SER A 640 26.01 0.07 32.25
CA SER A 640 27.33 0.71 32.41
C SER A 640 27.82 0.71 33.87
N THR A 641 26.90 0.73 34.84
CA THR A 641 27.22 0.61 36.27
C THR A 641 27.56 -0.84 36.67
N ILE A 642 26.87 -1.82 36.09
CA ILE A 642 27.15 -3.26 36.29
C ILE A 642 28.44 -3.67 35.56
N SER A 643 28.78 -3.04 34.43
CA SER A 643 30.08 -3.19 33.76
C SER A 643 31.21 -2.39 34.44
N GLY A 644 31.21 -2.31 35.77
CA GLY A 644 32.24 -1.60 36.55
C GLY A 644 33.63 -2.16 36.27
N SER A 645 34.38 -1.50 35.39
CA SER A 645 35.60 -2.05 34.77
C SER A 645 36.74 -2.26 35.76
N GLN A 646 36.76 -1.53 36.87
CA GLN A 646 37.90 -1.44 37.78
C GLN A 646 38.36 -2.80 38.31
N ASN A 647 37.45 -3.68 38.74
CA ASN A 647 37.84 -4.99 39.29
C ASN A 647 38.42 -5.93 38.23
N ASN A 648 37.87 -5.95 37.02
CA ASN A 648 38.40 -6.79 35.93
C ASN A 648 39.70 -6.21 35.35
N GLU A 649 39.87 -4.89 35.38
CA GLU A 649 41.08 -4.21 34.93
C GLU A 649 42.24 -4.38 35.94
N GLU A 650 41.98 -4.33 37.25
CA GLU A 650 42.98 -4.66 38.28
C GLU A 650 43.43 -6.14 38.21
N ILE A 651 42.49 -7.09 38.11
CA ILE A 651 42.83 -8.52 38.01
C ILE A 651 43.65 -8.80 36.73
N GLU A 652 43.30 -8.16 35.60
CA GLU A 652 44.07 -8.32 34.36
C GLU A 652 45.46 -7.67 34.45
N GLN A 653 45.62 -6.54 35.16
CA GLN A 653 46.93 -5.95 35.45
C GLN A 653 47.81 -6.87 36.32
N ILE A 654 47.25 -7.45 37.38
CA ILE A 654 47.97 -8.40 38.26
C ILE A 654 48.38 -9.64 37.45
N ARG A 655 47.49 -10.18 36.61
CA ARG A 655 47.79 -11.30 35.70
C ARG A 655 48.96 -11.00 34.78
N VAL A 656 48.98 -9.82 34.13
CA VAL A 656 50.07 -9.37 33.25
C VAL A 656 51.37 -9.22 34.02
N GLN A 657 51.32 -8.68 35.24
CA GLN A 657 52.49 -8.52 36.12
C GLN A 657 53.09 -9.89 36.53
N LEU A 658 52.28 -10.83 37.01
CA LEU A 658 52.73 -12.18 37.38
C LEU A 658 53.28 -12.94 36.16
N GLN A 659 52.65 -12.80 34.99
CA GLN A 659 53.12 -13.44 33.77
C GLN A 659 54.47 -12.87 33.30
N SER A 660 54.73 -11.58 33.50
CA SER A 660 56.03 -10.95 33.25
C SER A 660 57.11 -11.46 34.22
N GLN A 661 56.81 -11.52 35.51
CA GLN A 661 57.73 -12.07 36.53
C GLN A 661 58.07 -13.54 36.24
N LEU A 662 57.10 -14.36 35.83
CA LEU A 662 57.30 -15.75 35.47
C LEU A 662 58.22 -15.93 34.25
N GLN A 663 58.11 -15.04 33.25
CA GLN A 663 59.02 -15.01 32.11
C GLN A 663 60.45 -14.64 32.54
N GLN A 664 60.62 -13.59 33.36
CA GLN A 664 61.92 -13.20 33.90
C GLN A 664 62.57 -14.36 34.65
N LYS A 665 61.85 -15.02 35.58
CA LYS A 665 62.36 -16.14 36.37
C LYS A 665 62.73 -17.36 35.52
N THR A 666 62.01 -17.58 34.42
CA THR A 666 62.36 -18.62 33.45
C THR A 666 63.68 -18.33 32.74
N VAL A 667 63.94 -17.07 32.37
CA VAL A 667 65.21 -16.62 31.77
C VAL A 667 66.37 -16.70 32.79
N GLU A 668 66.15 -16.31 34.05
CA GLU A 668 67.12 -16.42 35.14
C GLU A 668 67.54 -17.89 35.38
N CYS A 669 66.57 -18.81 35.46
CA CYS A 669 66.81 -20.25 35.53
C CYS A 669 67.65 -20.77 34.35
N GLN A 670 67.33 -20.33 33.12
CA GLN A 670 68.03 -20.79 31.92
C GLN A 670 69.48 -20.28 31.87
N ASN A 671 69.73 -19.03 32.26
CA ASN A 671 71.08 -18.44 32.34
C ASN A 671 71.95 -19.11 33.40
N LEU A 672 71.38 -19.41 34.58
CA LEU A 672 72.08 -20.17 35.62
C LEU A 672 72.38 -21.61 35.16
N SER A 673 71.43 -22.27 34.50
CA SER A 673 71.64 -23.63 33.96
C SER A 673 72.75 -23.67 32.90
N ASN A 674 72.84 -22.67 32.03
CA ASN A 674 73.93 -22.54 31.05
C ASN A 674 75.29 -22.33 31.74
N THR A 675 75.32 -21.55 32.82
CA THR A 675 76.52 -21.28 33.61
C THR A 675 76.98 -22.53 34.37
N LEU A 676 76.04 -23.31 34.92
CA LEU A 676 76.33 -24.60 35.53
C LEU A 676 76.95 -25.58 34.53
N ALA A 677 76.41 -25.69 33.32
CA ALA A 677 76.94 -26.56 32.27
C ALA A 677 78.39 -26.21 31.89
N LEU A 678 78.69 -24.91 31.71
CA LEU A 678 80.04 -24.42 31.44
C LEU A 678 81.01 -24.68 32.60
N THR A 679 80.55 -24.60 33.86
CA THR A 679 81.36 -24.91 35.04
C THR A 679 81.63 -26.41 35.16
N GLN A 680 80.63 -27.25 34.90
CA GLN A 680 80.78 -28.72 34.81
C GLN A 680 81.81 -29.12 33.73
N GLU A 681 81.77 -28.48 32.56
CA GLU A 681 82.72 -28.74 31.48
C GLU A 681 84.16 -28.35 31.87
N LYS A 682 84.34 -27.20 32.55
CA LYS A 682 85.66 -26.79 33.09
C LYS A 682 86.21 -27.78 34.11
N VAL A 683 85.38 -28.25 35.05
CA VAL A 683 85.76 -29.28 36.03
C VAL A 683 86.21 -30.56 35.31
N LEU A 684 85.42 -31.05 34.36
CA LEU A 684 85.76 -32.26 33.58
C LEU A 684 87.04 -32.11 32.74
N MET A 685 87.31 -30.93 32.17
CA MET A 685 88.57 -30.67 31.47
C MET A 685 89.77 -30.67 32.43
N MET A 686 89.62 -30.06 33.61
CA MET A 686 90.69 -30.05 34.62
C MET A 686 90.97 -31.44 35.20
N GLU A 687 89.94 -32.23 35.51
CA GLU A 687 90.09 -33.62 35.96
C GLU A 687 90.76 -34.51 34.90
N LYS A 688 90.48 -34.28 33.61
CA LYS A 688 91.18 -34.97 32.51
C LYS A 688 92.66 -34.57 32.43
N ASN A 689 92.98 -33.28 32.53
CA ASN A 689 94.36 -32.76 32.50
C ASN A 689 95.17 -33.17 33.74
N GLN A 690 94.49 -33.48 34.85
CA GLN A 690 95.15 -33.98 36.06
C GLN A 690 95.60 -35.45 35.93
N LYS A 691 94.92 -36.26 35.12
CA LYS A 691 95.30 -37.67 34.88
C LYS A 691 96.55 -37.83 33.99
N SER A 692 97.05 -36.76 33.39
CA SER A 692 98.19 -36.76 32.45
C SER A 692 99.43 -36.01 32.95
N SER A 693 99.44 -35.46 34.17
CA SER A 693 100.60 -34.72 34.72
C SER A 693 100.96 -35.15 36.15
N VAL A 694 102.27 -35.16 36.44
CA VAL A 694 102.80 -35.57 37.75
C VAL A 694 102.52 -34.49 38.80
N GLN A 695 101.78 -34.89 39.84
CA GLN A 695 101.52 -34.21 41.12
C GLN A 695 102.05 -32.77 41.31
N HIS A 696 101.28 -31.77 40.87
CA HIS A 696 101.39 -30.40 41.37
C HIS A 696 100.22 -30.05 42.32
N PRO A 697 100.48 -29.69 43.59
CA PRO A 697 99.42 -29.42 44.58
C PRO A 697 98.42 -28.32 44.19
N HIS A 698 98.84 -27.34 43.38
CA HIS A 698 98.03 -26.19 43.00
C HIS A 698 96.75 -26.56 42.21
N ASN A 699 96.77 -27.66 41.46
CA ASN A 699 95.62 -28.06 40.63
C ASN A 699 94.46 -28.61 41.48
N ASN A 700 94.75 -29.26 42.61
CA ASN A 700 93.71 -29.75 43.53
C ASN A 700 92.89 -28.59 44.12
N ALA A 701 93.55 -27.53 44.58
CA ALA A 701 92.88 -26.36 45.17
C ALA A 701 91.94 -25.67 44.16
N CYS A 702 92.35 -25.60 42.88
CA CYS A 702 91.54 -25.00 41.82
C CYS A 702 90.33 -25.89 41.45
N ILE A 703 90.50 -27.22 41.39
CA ILE A 703 89.38 -28.17 41.20
C ILE A 703 88.40 -28.10 42.38
N GLU A 704 88.90 -28.02 43.63
CA GLU A 704 88.05 -27.90 44.82
C GLU A 704 87.28 -26.57 44.86
N GLN A 705 87.88 -25.47 44.39
CA GLN A 705 87.19 -24.19 44.23
C GLN A 705 86.07 -24.27 43.17
N LEU A 706 86.35 -24.84 42.00
CA LEU A 706 85.33 -25.01 40.95
C LEU A 706 84.18 -25.94 41.41
N TRP A 707 84.47 -26.97 42.21
CA TRP A 707 83.43 -27.81 42.81
C TRP A 707 82.53 -27.03 43.80
N LYS A 708 83.09 -26.09 44.57
CA LYS A 708 82.30 -25.18 45.44
C LYS A 708 81.47 -24.19 44.64
N GLU A 709 82.01 -23.64 43.55
CA GLU A 709 81.26 -22.79 42.62
C GLU A 709 80.12 -23.57 41.93
N LEU A 710 80.36 -24.82 41.55
CA LEU A 710 79.37 -25.73 40.94
C LEU A 710 78.23 -26.06 41.93
N GLN A 711 78.55 -26.37 43.19
CA GLN A 711 77.54 -26.55 44.25
C GLN A 711 76.73 -25.27 44.50
N SER A 712 77.38 -24.10 44.54
CA SER A 712 76.68 -22.82 44.71
C SER A 712 75.74 -22.50 43.53
N LEU A 713 76.14 -22.82 42.30
CA LEU A 713 75.29 -22.68 41.11
C LEU A 713 74.11 -23.66 41.14
N GLN A 714 74.32 -24.91 41.56
CA GLN A 714 73.22 -25.88 41.73
C GLN A 714 72.20 -25.41 42.77
N GLN A 715 72.65 -24.89 43.91
CA GLN A 715 71.76 -24.35 44.93
C GLN A 715 70.94 -23.16 44.39
N LYS A 716 71.57 -22.19 43.70
CA LYS A 716 70.88 -21.04 43.11
C LYS A 716 69.85 -21.43 42.04
N ILE A 717 70.12 -22.46 41.25
CA ILE A 717 69.15 -22.99 40.28
C ILE A 717 67.92 -23.55 40.99
N GLU A 718 68.12 -24.25 42.11
CA GLU A 718 67.02 -24.85 42.86
C GLU A 718 66.19 -23.79 43.60
N GLU A 719 66.83 -22.77 44.18
CA GLU A 719 66.15 -21.59 44.74
C GLU A 719 65.28 -20.88 43.69
N GLN A 720 65.81 -20.65 42.48
CA GLN A 720 65.06 -20.02 41.38
C GLN A 720 63.94 -20.91 40.82
N ARG A 721 64.08 -22.24 40.86
CA ARG A 721 62.99 -23.17 40.53
C ARG A 721 61.86 -23.12 41.55
N GLN A 722 62.18 -23.06 42.84
CA GLN A 722 61.16 -22.95 43.90
C GLN A 722 60.40 -21.62 43.80
N GLU A 723 61.12 -20.51 43.56
CA GLU A 723 60.51 -19.19 43.32
C GLU A 723 59.58 -19.21 42.09
N LYS A 724 60.02 -19.85 40.99
CA LYS A 724 59.19 -20.06 39.80
C LYS A 724 57.92 -20.88 40.09
N VAL A 725 58.03 -22.00 40.81
CA VAL A 725 56.87 -22.85 41.15
C VAL A 725 55.86 -22.08 42.01
N SER A 726 56.33 -21.23 42.93
CA SER A 726 55.46 -20.35 43.73
C SER A 726 54.66 -19.37 42.86
N LEU A 727 55.30 -18.76 41.85
CA LEU A 727 54.62 -17.87 40.90
C LEU A 727 53.64 -18.61 39.98
N GLU A 728 53.95 -19.84 39.57
CA GLU A 728 53.03 -20.68 38.78
C GLU A 728 51.79 -21.09 39.60
N GLN A 729 51.95 -21.34 40.91
CA GLN A 729 50.84 -21.61 41.83
C GLN A 729 49.97 -20.37 42.06
N GLN A 730 50.57 -19.20 42.29
CA GLN A 730 49.81 -17.95 42.44
C GLN A 730 49.01 -17.60 41.18
N LEU A 731 49.63 -17.71 40.00
CA LEU A 731 48.95 -17.49 38.71
C LEU A 731 47.83 -18.51 38.44
N LEU A 732 47.91 -19.71 39.01
CA LEU A 732 46.84 -20.71 38.92
C LEU A 732 45.66 -20.32 39.82
N GLN A 733 45.91 -19.94 41.08
CA GLN A 733 44.88 -19.49 42.03
C GLN A 733 44.09 -18.29 41.49
N GLU A 734 44.76 -17.28 40.91
CA GLU A 734 44.07 -16.13 40.31
C GLU A 734 43.21 -16.50 39.10
N LYS A 735 43.63 -17.48 38.29
CA LYS A 735 42.81 -18.00 37.18
C LYS A 735 41.58 -18.74 37.67
N GLU A 736 41.71 -19.53 38.75
CA GLU A 736 40.59 -20.21 39.39
C GLU A 736 39.59 -19.18 39.95
N GLN A 737 40.07 -18.13 40.61
CA GLN A 737 39.25 -17.04 41.12
C GLN A 737 38.50 -16.29 39.99
N LEU A 738 39.18 -15.99 38.87
CA LEU A 738 38.55 -15.36 37.70
C LEU A 738 37.44 -16.25 37.11
N ILE A 739 37.66 -17.57 37.03
CA ILE A 739 36.66 -18.54 36.56
C ILE A 739 35.45 -18.57 37.50
N VAL A 740 35.67 -18.56 38.82
CA VAL A 740 34.58 -18.51 39.82
C VAL A 740 33.75 -17.23 39.67
N ASN A 741 34.41 -16.06 39.53
CA ASN A 741 33.72 -14.79 39.31
C ASN A 741 32.87 -14.82 38.03
N HIS A 742 33.42 -15.29 36.92
CA HIS A 742 32.71 -15.30 35.64
C HIS A 742 31.56 -16.33 35.61
N LEU A 743 31.67 -17.43 36.36
CA LEU A 743 30.57 -18.37 36.59
C LEU A 743 29.46 -17.73 37.45
N ARG A 744 29.80 -16.89 38.44
CA ARG A 744 28.85 -16.13 39.27
C ARG A 744 28.06 -15.12 38.44
N GLU A 745 28.74 -14.31 37.62
CA GLU A 745 28.11 -13.40 36.65
C GLU A 745 27.17 -14.14 35.69
N THR A 746 27.62 -15.28 35.16
CA THR A 746 26.82 -16.13 34.25
C THR A 746 25.59 -16.73 34.94
N ALA A 747 25.65 -16.99 36.24
CA ALA A 747 24.51 -17.47 37.02
C ALA A 747 23.46 -16.36 37.24
N ILE A 748 23.90 -15.15 37.59
CA ILE A 748 23.05 -13.97 37.76
C ILE A 748 22.29 -13.67 36.45
N LEU A 749 23.00 -13.57 35.33
CA LEU A 749 22.38 -13.31 34.02
C LEU A 749 21.37 -14.41 33.60
N LYS A 750 21.59 -15.68 33.99
CA LYS A 750 20.61 -16.75 33.75
C LYS A 750 19.36 -16.60 34.61
N GLN A 751 19.51 -16.17 35.86
CA GLN A 751 18.38 -15.92 36.75
C GLN A 751 17.53 -14.75 36.23
N GLU A 752 18.14 -13.62 35.88
CA GLU A 752 17.43 -12.45 35.33
C GLU A 752 16.65 -12.79 34.05
N VAL A 753 17.25 -13.58 33.14
CA VAL A 753 16.57 -14.05 31.93
C VAL A 753 15.40 -14.98 32.25
N SER A 754 15.51 -15.83 33.29
CA SER A 754 14.43 -16.70 33.75
C SER A 754 13.27 -15.88 34.32
N GLU A 755 13.56 -14.90 35.17
CA GLU A 755 12.55 -14.00 35.74
C GLU A 755 11.86 -13.16 34.66
N PHE A 756 12.60 -12.69 33.66
CA PHE A 756 12.03 -11.96 32.52
C PHE A 756 11.09 -12.84 31.68
N GLN A 757 11.45 -14.11 31.45
CA GLN A 757 10.58 -15.07 30.78
C GLN A 757 9.31 -15.37 31.58
N GLN A 758 9.41 -15.48 32.92
CA GLN A 758 8.26 -15.66 33.80
C GLN A 758 7.33 -14.44 33.80
N LYS A 759 7.88 -13.23 33.77
CA LYS A 759 7.12 -11.96 33.64
C LYS A 759 6.39 -11.87 32.28
N ILE A 760 6.99 -12.32 31.18
CA ILE A 760 6.30 -12.44 29.88
C ILE A 760 5.13 -13.43 29.95
N PHE A 761 5.34 -14.61 30.54
CA PHE A 761 4.30 -15.64 30.67
C PHE A 761 3.08 -15.14 31.45
N GLN A 762 3.30 -14.44 32.57
CA GLN A 762 2.23 -13.82 33.35
C GLN A 762 1.46 -12.74 32.58
N GLN A 763 2.13 -11.96 31.71
CA GLN A 763 1.43 -11.00 30.82
C GLN A 763 0.58 -11.69 29.74
N GLU A 764 1.00 -12.84 29.22
CA GLU A 764 0.19 -13.62 28.27
C GLU A 764 -1.01 -14.29 28.95
N GLU A 765 -0.84 -14.76 30.20
CA GLU A 765 -1.92 -15.32 31.01
C GLU A 765 -3.01 -14.27 31.31
N MET A 766 -2.64 -13.06 31.75
CA MET A 766 -3.61 -11.97 31.97
C MET A 766 -4.36 -11.55 30.70
N LYS A 767 -3.69 -11.57 29.53
CA LYS A 767 -4.37 -11.29 28.24
C LYS A 767 -5.46 -12.34 27.94
N SER A 768 -5.25 -13.60 28.33
CA SER A 768 -6.27 -14.65 28.18
C SER A 768 -7.48 -14.42 29.10
N THR A 769 -7.24 -13.95 30.34
CA THR A 769 -8.31 -13.67 31.32
C THR A 769 -9.16 -12.47 30.90
N VAL A 770 -8.51 -11.39 30.46
CA VAL A 770 -9.18 -10.19 29.94
C VAL A 770 -10.02 -10.52 28.69
N SER A 771 -9.50 -11.35 27.78
CA SER A 771 -10.23 -11.81 26.60
C SER A 771 -11.57 -12.50 26.96
N SER A 772 -11.58 -13.34 28.00
CA SER A 772 -12.79 -14.02 28.47
C SER A 772 -13.90 -13.04 28.91
N GLU A 773 -13.54 -11.96 29.62
CA GLU A 773 -14.50 -10.96 30.07
C GLU A 773 -15.03 -10.08 28.93
N TYR A 774 -14.21 -9.79 27.91
CA TYR A 774 -14.67 -9.12 26.69
C TYR A 774 -15.62 -10.00 25.87
N VAL A 775 -15.36 -11.30 25.74
CA VAL A 775 -16.28 -12.24 25.07
C VAL A 775 -17.64 -12.28 25.76
N GLN A 776 -17.69 -12.31 27.10
CA GLN A 776 -18.94 -12.21 27.86
C GLN A 776 -19.71 -10.91 27.58
N LYS A 777 -19.02 -9.77 27.49
CA LYS A 777 -19.64 -8.47 27.18
C LYS A 777 -20.11 -8.36 25.72
N ILE A 778 -19.40 -8.97 24.77
CA ILE A 778 -19.81 -9.05 23.37
C ILE A 778 -21.08 -9.90 23.25
N ILE A 779 -21.15 -11.07 23.88
CA ILE A 779 -22.35 -11.93 23.89
C ILE A 779 -23.57 -11.19 24.48
N ALA A 780 -23.37 -10.37 25.52
CA ALA A 780 -24.44 -9.55 26.10
C ALA A 780 -24.91 -8.42 25.14
N LEU A 781 -23.99 -7.82 24.38
CA LEU A 781 -24.31 -6.82 23.36
C LEU A 781 -25.02 -7.43 22.15
N GLU A 782 -24.55 -8.57 21.64
CA GLU A 782 -25.19 -9.33 20.55
C GLU A 782 -26.64 -9.69 20.90
N LYS A 783 -26.88 -10.16 22.12
CA LYS A 783 -28.24 -10.42 22.62
C LYS A 783 -29.10 -9.14 22.64
N THR A 784 -28.54 -8.02 23.09
CA THR A 784 -29.23 -6.73 23.12
C THR A 784 -29.56 -6.23 21.71
N ILE A 785 -28.67 -6.46 20.74
CA ILE A 785 -28.89 -6.13 19.32
C ILE A 785 -30.02 -6.99 18.76
N GLN A 786 -30.03 -8.31 18.97
CA GLN A 786 -31.12 -9.19 18.54
C GLN A 786 -32.49 -8.78 19.13
N GLU A 787 -32.53 -8.41 20.41
CA GLU A 787 -33.76 -7.89 21.05
C GLU A 787 -34.26 -6.58 20.39
N LYS A 788 -33.35 -5.74 19.87
CA LYS A 788 -33.70 -4.53 19.10
C LYS A 788 -34.08 -4.82 17.65
N GLU A 789 -33.44 -5.77 16.99
CA GLU A 789 -33.80 -6.20 15.63
C GLU A 789 -35.24 -6.74 15.57
N VAL A 790 -35.65 -7.55 16.55
CA VAL A 790 -37.04 -8.03 16.68
C VAL A 790 -38.03 -6.87 16.87
N LEU A 791 -37.65 -5.85 17.65
CA LEU A 791 -38.48 -4.65 17.84
C LEU A 791 -38.61 -3.84 16.53
N ILE A 792 -37.52 -3.67 15.79
CA ILE A 792 -37.50 -2.98 14.50
C ILE A 792 -38.33 -3.76 13.46
N GLN A 793 -38.22 -5.09 13.38
CA GLN A 793 -39.04 -5.92 12.50
C GLN A 793 -40.53 -5.82 12.83
N SER A 794 -40.89 -5.72 14.11
CA SER A 794 -42.27 -5.45 14.55
C SER A 794 -42.77 -4.07 14.07
N GLN A 795 -41.94 -3.03 14.18
CA GLN A 795 -42.27 -1.67 13.70
C GLN A 795 -42.37 -1.61 12.17
N VAL A 796 -41.47 -2.25 11.43
CA VAL A 796 -41.55 -2.39 9.97
C VAL A 796 -42.84 -3.10 9.54
N SER A 797 -43.24 -4.14 10.26
CA SER A 797 -44.52 -4.84 10.01
C SER A 797 -45.73 -3.92 10.24
N GLN A 798 -45.72 -3.09 11.28
CA GLN A 798 -46.77 -2.08 11.51
C GLN A 798 -46.79 -1.00 10.40
N ILE A 799 -45.63 -0.55 9.93
CA ILE A 799 -45.53 0.40 8.80
C ILE A 799 -46.09 -0.22 7.51
N GLN A 800 -45.83 -1.49 7.24
CA GLN A 800 -46.39 -2.20 6.08
C GLN A 800 -47.93 -2.31 6.16
N VAL A 801 -48.50 -2.53 7.35
CA VAL A 801 -49.96 -2.50 7.55
C VAL A 801 -50.51 -1.11 7.24
N MET A 802 -49.92 -0.04 7.79
CA MET A 802 -50.35 1.34 7.52
C MET A 802 -50.20 1.73 6.03
N GLN A 803 -49.13 1.29 5.36
CA GLN A 803 -48.96 1.50 3.92
C GLN A 803 -50.05 0.77 3.10
N THR A 804 -50.47 -0.42 3.53
CA THR A 804 -51.57 -1.17 2.92
C THR A 804 -52.90 -0.44 3.12
N GLU A 805 -53.18 0.06 4.33
CA GLU A 805 -54.36 0.87 4.63
C GLU A 805 -54.41 2.14 3.76
N VAL A 806 -53.30 2.86 3.63
CA VAL A 806 -53.18 4.04 2.75
C VAL A 806 -53.42 3.68 1.28
N GLN A 807 -52.98 2.50 0.81
CA GLN A 807 -53.30 2.04 -0.54
C GLN A 807 -54.79 1.74 -0.72
N THR A 808 -55.45 1.08 0.24
CA THR A 808 -56.91 0.87 0.19
C THR A 808 -57.70 2.18 0.27
N LEU A 809 -57.24 3.17 1.04
CA LEU A 809 -57.84 4.51 1.07
C LEU A 809 -57.71 5.22 -0.28
N LYS A 810 -56.54 5.17 -0.94
CA LYS A 810 -56.35 5.71 -2.30
C LYS A 810 -57.22 5.02 -3.35
N GLN A 811 -57.42 3.70 -3.25
CA GLN A 811 -58.35 2.97 -4.13
C GLN A 811 -59.80 3.37 -3.88
N THR A 812 -60.18 3.60 -2.62
CA THR A 812 -61.51 4.08 -2.22
C THR A 812 -61.76 5.50 -2.72
N GLU A 813 -60.78 6.38 -2.61
CA GLU A 813 -60.79 7.74 -3.17
C GLU A 813 -60.97 7.73 -4.70
N GLN A 814 -60.26 6.85 -5.42
CA GLN A 814 -60.44 6.67 -6.86
C GLN A 814 -61.83 6.13 -7.23
N SER A 815 -62.40 5.25 -6.40
CA SER A 815 -63.78 4.76 -6.58
C SER A 815 -64.80 5.89 -6.38
N LEU A 816 -64.64 6.69 -5.31
CA LEU A 816 -65.50 7.84 -5.02
C LEU A 816 -65.39 8.93 -6.10
N LYS A 817 -64.19 9.19 -6.64
CA LYS A 817 -64.00 10.11 -7.78
C LYS A 817 -64.73 9.63 -9.04
N LYS A 818 -64.76 8.33 -9.33
CA LYS A 818 -65.55 7.77 -10.44
C LYS A 818 -67.06 7.92 -10.20
N GLU A 819 -67.53 7.67 -8.98
CA GLU A 819 -68.95 7.87 -8.61
C GLU A 819 -69.36 9.34 -8.69
N LEU A 820 -68.45 10.27 -8.35
CA LEU A 820 -68.67 11.72 -8.43
C LEU A 820 -68.82 12.19 -9.89
N VAL A 821 -67.97 11.70 -10.80
CA VAL A 821 -68.08 11.97 -12.25
C VAL A 821 -69.42 11.46 -12.77
N GLN A 822 -69.80 10.23 -12.41
CA GLN A 822 -71.08 9.63 -12.83
C GLN A 822 -72.31 10.39 -12.31
N LYS A 823 -72.24 10.99 -11.12
CA LYS A 823 -73.29 11.89 -10.58
C LYS A 823 -73.27 13.27 -11.24
N SER A 824 -72.11 13.77 -11.69
CA SER A 824 -72.05 15.02 -12.46
C SER A 824 -72.74 14.91 -13.82
N GLU A 825 -72.63 13.75 -14.48
CA GLU A 825 -73.33 13.43 -15.73
C GLU A 825 -74.86 13.35 -15.52
N GLN A 826 -75.33 12.84 -14.37
CA GLN A 826 -76.75 12.90 -14.00
C GLN A 826 -77.24 14.33 -13.72
N SER A 827 -76.39 15.20 -13.17
CA SER A 827 -76.73 16.62 -12.94
C SER A 827 -76.87 17.41 -14.25
N SER A 828 -76.09 17.07 -15.29
CA SER A 828 -76.22 17.64 -16.64
C SER A 828 -77.61 17.41 -17.23
N SER A 829 -78.16 16.20 -17.05
CA SER A 829 -79.51 15.86 -17.51
C SER A 829 -80.64 16.66 -16.86
N TYR A 830 -80.46 17.15 -15.62
CA TYR A 830 -81.47 17.96 -14.92
C TYR A 830 -81.43 19.44 -15.35
N SER A 831 -80.26 19.96 -15.73
CA SER A 831 -80.13 21.36 -16.17
C SER A 831 -80.93 21.65 -17.45
N ALA A 832 -80.91 20.72 -18.42
CA ALA A 832 -81.63 20.85 -19.68
C ALA A 832 -83.18 20.92 -19.52
N THR A 833 -83.73 20.28 -18.47
CA THR A 833 -85.17 20.35 -18.18
C THR A 833 -85.57 21.72 -17.63
N ILE A 834 -84.72 22.36 -16.82
CA ILE A 834 -84.99 23.66 -16.21
C ILE A 834 -84.92 24.79 -17.24
N GLU A 835 -83.95 24.77 -18.17
CA GLU A 835 -83.88 25.77 -19.25
C GLU A 835 -85.09 25.74 -20.20
N THR A 836 -85.74 24.58 -20.34
CA THR A 836 -86.94 24.41 -21.16
C THR A 836 -88.16 25.08 -20.50
N GLN A 837 -88.28 25.00 -19.17
CA GLN A 837 -89.37 25.63 -18.40
C GLN A 837 -89.23 27.16 -18.30
N ILE A 838 -88.00 27.69 -18.28
CA ILE A 838 -87.75 29.14 -18.21
C ILE A 838 -88.19 29.85 -19.50
N LYS A 839 -88.02 29.22 -20.67
CA LYS A 839 -88.45 29.78 -21.97
C LYS A 839 -89.97 29.85 -22.11
N GLU A 840 -90.71 28.94 -21.48
CA GLU A 840 -92.18 28.91 -21.49
C GLU A 840 -92.78 30.05 -20.61
N LEU A 841 -92.13 30.40 -19.51
CA LEU A 841 -92.54 31.50 -18.63
C LEU A 841 -92.30 32.88 -19.25
N GLN A 842 -91.23 33.05 -20.03
CA GLN A 842 -90.93 34.32 -20.70
C GLN A 842 -91.95 34.66 -21.81
N SER A 843 -92.50 33.65 -22.49
CA SER A 843 -93.57 33.84 -23.50
C SER A 843 -94.87 34.40 -22.92
N ASN A 844 -95.19 34.08 -21.66
CA ASN A 844 -96.43 34.51 -21.01
C ASN A 844 -96.37 35.94 -20.44
N LEU A 845 -95.17 36.50 -20.22
CA LEU A 845 -95.00 37.85 -19.69
C LEU A 845 -95.27 38.95 -20.73
N GLU A 846 -94.96 38.68 -21.99
CA GLU A 846 -95.05 39.65 -23.08
C GLU A 846 -96.51 39.95 -23.47
N SER A 847 -97.42 38.98 -23.26
CA SER A 847 -98.86 39.13 -23.54
C SER A 847 -99.58 40.12 -22.61
N MET A 848 -99.01 40.50 -21.46
CA MET A 848 -99.64 41.45 -20.53
C MET A 848 -99.21 42.91 -20.73
N ARG A 849 -98.17 43.18 -21.53
CA ARG A 849 -97.64 44.55 -21.72
C ARG A 849 -98.31 45.34 -22.85
N GLN A 850 -99.09 44.70 -23.73
CA GLN A 850 -99.66 45.35 -24.92
C GLN A 850 -101.00 46.08 -24.71
N THR A 851 -101.54 46.19 -23.49
CA THR A 851 -102.93 46.67 -23.28
C THR A 851 -103.09 47.84 -22.30
N ASN A 852 -102.01 48.47 -21.81
CA ASN A 852 -102.19 49.59 -20.86
C ASN A 852 -101.26 50.79 -21.11
N SER A 853 -101.88 51.88 -21.61
CA SER A 853 -101.33 53.24 -21.69
C SER A 853 -100.30 53.55 -22.78
N SER A 854 -100.60 53.13 -24.02
CA SER A 854 -100.55 54.10 -25.12
C SER A 854 -101.48 55.28 -24.77
N LEU A 855 -101.07 56.51 -25.11
CA LEU A 855 -101.77 57.79 -24.85
C LEU A 855 -101.80 58.25 -23.37
N VAL A 856 -100.91 59.18 -23.03
CA VAL A 856 -101.25 60.57 -22.59
C VAL A 856 -100.04 61.29 -21.98
N GLN A 857 -99.12 60.60 -21.30
CA GLN A 857 -98.04 61.27 -20.54
C GLN A 857 -96.74 61.52 -21.33
N GLU A 858 -96.82 61.45 -22.66
CA GLU A 858 -95.69 61.58 -23.59
C GLU A 858 -95.23 63.04 -23.81
N HIS A 859 -96.03 64.03 -23.39
CA HIS A 859 -95.74 65.46 -23.59
C HIS A 859 -95.09 66.17 -22.38
N LYS A 860 -94.82 65.46 -21.27
CA LYS A 860 -94.11 66.03 -20.10
C LYS A 860 -92.66 65.53 -19.97
N THR A 861 -92.37 64.32 -20.42
CA THR A 861 -91.10 63.62 -20.19
C THR A 861 -89.93 64.14 -21.02
N LEU A 862 -90.20 64.83 -22.13
CA LEU A 862 -89.17 65.22 -23.11
C LEU A 862 -88.28 66.40 -22.64
N MET A 863 -88.66 67.09 -21.55
CA MET A 863 -87.87 68.16 -20.94
C MET A 863 -87.07 67.68 -19.70
N ASP A 864 -87.59 66.69 -18.96
CA ASP A 864 -86.91 66.10 -17.80
C ASP A 864 -85.77 65.14 -18.18
N LEU A 865 -85.84 64.48 -19.34
CA LEU A 865 -84.84 63.51 -19.79
C LEU A 865 -83.47 64.14 -20.10
N THR A 866 -83.42 65.35 -20.65
CA THR A 866 -82.16 66.02 -21.02
C THR A 866 -81.34 66.45 -19.81
N VAL A 867 -82.00 66.80 -18.69
CA VAL A 867 -81.33 67.11 -17.42
C VAL A 867 -80.88 65.82 -16.71
N LYS A 868 -81.69 64.77 -16.75
CA LYS A 868 -81.39 63.50 -16.06
C LYS A 868 -80.25 62.72 -16.71
N ASN A 869 -80.17 62.70 -18.04
CA ASN A 869 -79.11 61.96 -18.74
C ASN A 869 -77.72 62.60 -18.54
N ASN A 870 -77.64 63.93 -18.52
CA ASN A 870 -76.39 64.63 -18.22
C ASN A 870 -75.92 64.41 -16.77
N ASN A 871 -76.82 64.34 -15.80
CA ASN A 871 -76.46 64.05 -14.40
C ASN A 871 -76.00 62.59 -14.19
N ILE A 872 -76.54 61.62 -14.93
CA ILE A 872 -76.07 60.22 -14.87
C ILE A 872 -74.66 60.14 -15.45
N ILE A 873 -74.42 60.73 -16.62
CA ILE A 873 -73.08 60.81 -17.22
C ILE A 873 -72.09 61.53 -16.30
N PHE A 874 -72.53 62.58 -15.57
CA PHE A 874 -71.66 63.30 -14.63
C PHE A 874 -71.31 62.49 -13.38
N GLU A 875 -72.26 61.74 -12.80
CA GLU A 875 -71.95 60.84 -11.66
C GLU A 875 -71.21 59.57 -12.09
N GLU A 876 -71.44 59.03 -13.30
CA GLU A 876 -70.60 57.97 -13.89
C GLU A 876 -69.15 58.45 -14.09
N PHE A 877 -68.95 59.65 -14.65
CA PHE A 877 -67.61 60.25 -14.75
C PHE A 877 -66.98 60.49 -13.37
N LYS A 878 -67.77 60.85 -12.35
CA LYS A 878 -67.28 61.08 -11.00
C LYS A 878 -66.89 59.78 -10.29
N ILE A 879 -67.66 58.70 -10.47
CA ILE A 879 -67.29 57.35 -10.02
C ILE A 879 -66.03 56.89 -10.76
N GLN A 880 -65.96 57.05 -12.08
CA GLN A 880 -64.77 56.73 -12.87
C GLN A 880 -63.55 57.55 -12.45
N ILE A 881 -63.73 58.83 -12.08
CA ILE A 881 -62.67 59.68 -11.51
C ILE A 881 -62.24 59.15 -10.15
N GLN A 882 -63.15 58.76 -9.25
CA GLN A 882 -62.83 58.17 -7.96
C GLN A 882 -62.12 56.80 -8.08
N GLU A 883 -62.53 55.96 -9.02
CA GLU A 883 -61.85 54.70 -9.34
C GLU A 883 -60.45 54.94 -9.91
N ASN A 884 -60.29 55.94 -10.78
CA ASN A 884 -58.99 56.36 -11.30
C ASN A 884 -58.11 56.97 -10.21
N GLU A 885 -58.66 57.79 -9.31
CA GLU A 885 -57.95 58.34 -8.15
C GLU A 885 -57.50 57.22 -7.21
N GLN A 886 -58.36 56.25 -6.90
CA GLN A 886 -57.99 55.08 -6.08
C GLN A 886 -56.95 54.21 -6.79
N THR A 887 -57.03 54.06 -8.12
CA THR A 887 -56.02 53.36 -8.91
C THR A 887 -54.68 54.10 -8.90
N ILE A 888 -54.69 55.44 -9.00
CA ILE A 888 -53.50 56.28 -8.88
C ILE A 888 -52.90 56.19 -7.46
N ILE A 889 -53.73 56.14 -6.41
CA ILE A 889 -53.30 55.94 -5.02
C ILE A 889 -52.63 54.56 -4.89
N ASN A 890 -53.28 53.49 -5.37
CA ASN A 890 -52.72 52.13 -5.32
C ASN A 890 -51.40 52.02 -6.10
N LEU A 891 -51.32 52.63 -7.29
CA LEU A 891 -50.09 52.67 -8.09
C LEU A 891 -48.99 53.51 -7.43
N ARG A 892 -49.32 54.62 -6.74
CA ARG A 892 -48.35 55.37 -5.92
C ARG A 892 -47.84 54.53 -4.75
N THR A 893 -48.71 53.79 -4.08
CA THR A 893 -48.31 52.88 -2.99
C THR A 893 -47.39 51.77 -3.50
N GLN A 894 -47.73 51.11 -4.61
CA GLN A 894 -46.87 50.10 -5.24
C GLN A 894 -45.52 50.66 -5.73
N LEU A 895 -45.50 51.90 -6.24
CA LEU A 895 -44.28 52.58 -6.65
C LEU A 895 -43.38 52.90 -5.45
N GLU A 896 -43.97 53.34 -4.33
CA GLU A 896 -43.21 53.66 -3.12
C GLU A 896 -42.71 52.40 -2.39
N GLU A 897 -43.49 51.31 -2.38
CA GLU A 897 -43.00 49.99 -1.97
C GLU A 897 -41.85 49.49 -2.86
N SER A 898 -41.91 49.75 -4.16
CA SER A 898 -40.84 49.37 -5.11
C SER A 898 -39.57 50.17 -4.83
N ARG A 899 -39.69 51.48 -4.53
CA ARG A 899 -38.58 52.34 -4.08
C ARG A 899 -37.99 51.89 -2.75
N LEU A 900 -38.81 51.50 -1.78
CA LEU A 900 -38.33 50.96 -0.50
C LEU A 900 -37.56 49.64 -0.69
N ARG A 901 -37.99 48.78 -1.62
CA ARG A 901 -37.24 47.59 -2.02
C ARG A 901 -35.93 47.94 -2.73
N GLU A 902 -35.93 48.92 -3.62
CA GLU A 902 -34.73 49.42 -4.31
C GLU A 902 -33.70 49.98 -3.31
N VAL A 903 -34.13 50.77 -2.33
CA VAL A 903 -33.27 51.27 -1.24
C VAL A 903 -32.69 50.10 -0.41
N SER A 904 -33.49 49.10 -0.08
CA SER A 904 -33.02 47.89 0.64
C SER A 904 -31.99 47.09 -0.17
N LEU A 905 -32.20 46.92 -1.48
CA LEU A 905 -31.25 46.29 -2.40
C LEU A 905 -29.94 47.07 -2.48
N ASN A 906 -30.00 48.40 -2.63
CA ASN A 906 -28.82 49.25 -2.65
C ASN A 906 -28.04 49.18 -1.32
N GLN A 907 -28.74 49.10 -0.17
CA GLN A 907 -28.12 48.88 1.13
C GLN A 907 -27.35 47.54 1.20
N GLN A 908 -27.90 46.47 0.64
CA GLN A 908 -27.23 45.16 0.56
C GLN A 908 -26.03 45.17 -0.39
N VAL A 909 -26.11 45.88 -1.53
CA VAL A 909 -24.99 46.05 -2.46
C VAL A 909 -23.84 46.81 -1.80
N ILE A 910 -24.12 47.85 -0.99
CA ILE A 910 -23.09 48.55 -0.20
C ILE A 910 -22.41 47.58 0.77
N GLN A 911 -23.17 46.80 1.55
CA GLN A 911 -22.61 45.83 2.51
C GLN A 911 -21.77 44.73 1.83
N MET A 912 -22.16 44.25 0.64
CA MET A 912 -21.35 43.32 -0.14
C MET A 912 -20.07 43.98 -0.67
N THR A 913 -20.13 45.25 -1.06
CA THR A 913 -18.97 46.02 -1.52
C THR A 913 -17.94 46.22 -0.40
N GLU A 914 -18.40 46.54 0.82
CA GLU A 914 -17.55 46.64 2.01
C GLU A 914 -16.85 45.31 2.34
N LYS A 915 -17.56 44.17 2.25
CA LYS A 915 -16.95 42.84 2.42
C LYS A 915 -15.90 42.51 1.35
N ILE A 916 -16.14 42.88 0.09
CA ILE A 916 -15.16 42.68 -1.00
C ILE A 916 -13.89 43.49 -0.73
N VAL A 917 -14.00 44.71 -0.21
CA VAL A 917 -12.83 45.51 0.20
C VAL A 917 -12.04 44.83 1.33
N GLN A 918 -12.73 44.32 2.36
CA GLN A 918 -12.08 43.59 3.47
C GLN A 918 -11.37 42.31 3.00
N LEU A 919 -11.97 41.54 2.09
CA LEU A 919 -11.35 40.35 1.51
C LEU A 919 -10.10 40.69 0.68
N ASN A 920 -10.13 41.78 -0.09
CA ASN A 920 -8.96 42.23 -0.84
C ASN A 920 -7.81 42.67 0.08
N GLU A 921 -8.11 43.26 1.24
CA GLU A 921 -7.11 43.63 2.25
C GLU A 921 -6.48 42.38 2.91
N GLN A 922 -7.27 41.33 3.19
CA GLN A 922 -6.76 40.04 3.67
C GLN A 922 -5.89 39.32 2.62
N ILE A 923 -6.26 39.39 1.33
CA ILE A 923 -5.45 38.85 0.22
C ILE A 923 -4.10 39.57 0.13
N ALA A 924 -4.06 40.89 0.34
CA ALA A 924 -2.81 41.65 0.37
C ALA A 924 -1.89 41.20 1.52
N GLN A 925 -2.44 41.02 2.73
CA GLN A 925 -1.69 40.53 3.91
C GLN A 925 -1.12 39.11 3.69
N LEU A 926 -1.89 38.22 3.05
CA LEU A 926 -1.40 36.88 2.65
C LEU A 926 -0.27 36.97 1.62
N GLY A 927 -0.32 37.95 0.70
CA GLY A 927 0.76 38.22 -0.25
C GLY A 927 2.10 38.55 0.43
N GLU A 928 2.08 39.39 1.46
CA GLU A 928 3.26 39.74 2.25
C GLU A 928 3.82 38.53 3.03
N GLN A 929 2.94 37.68 3.60
CA GLN A 929 3.34 36.44 4.26
C GLN A 929 3.99 35.44 3.31
N ILE A 930 3.41 35.24 2.11
CA ILE A 930 3.99 34.38 1.06
C ILE A 930 5.36 34.91 0.61
N GLN A 931 5.53 36.23 0.52
CA GLN A 931 6.82 36.83 0.19
C GLN A 931 7.87 36.57 1.28
N SER A 932 7.50 36.64 2.56
CA SER A 932 8.39 36.30 3.69
C SER A 932 8.82 34.82 3.67
N VAL A 933 7.89 33.89 3.46
CA VAL A 933 8.19 32.44 3.35
C VAL A 933 9.07 32.16 2.12
N THR A 934 8.84 32.85 1.01
CA THR A 934 9.66 32.73 -0.21
C THR A 934 11.11 33.14 0.05
N GLN A 935 11.32 34.22 0.82
CA GLN A 935 12.67 34.68 1.19
C GLN A 935 13.37 33.68 2.14
N SER A 936 12.67 33.15 3.14
CA SER A 936 13.24 32.13 4.04
C SER A 936 13.61 30.82 3.31
N ASN A 937 12.83 30.42 2.31
CA ASN A 937 13.17 29.27 1.45
C ASN A 937 14.43 29.50 0.60
N GLN A 938 14.72 30.74 0.17
CA GLN A 938 15.96 31.07 -0.55
C GLN A 938 17.19 30.99 0.37
N GLU A 939 17.06 31.42 1.62
CA GLU A 939 18.12 31.27 2.63
C GLU A 939 18.40 29.78 2.92
N LEU A 940 17.36 28.97 3.08
CA LEU A 940 17.47 27.50 3.22
C LEU A 940 18.13 26.82 2.01
N GLN A 941 17.77 27.20 0.78
CA GLN A 941 18.44 26.70 -0.43
C GLN A 941 19.92 27.07 -0.46
N THR A 942 20.29 28.23 0.05
CA THR A 942 21.70 28.66 0.16
C THR A 942 22.46 27.76 1.13
N VAL A 943 21.89 27.48 2.32
CA VAL A 943 22.48 26.57 3.32
C VAL A 943 22.58 25.14 2.80
N ILE A 944 21.56 24.63 2.11
CA ILE A 944 21.58 23.28 1.49
C ILE A 944 22.69 23.19 0.44
N THR A 945 22.89 24.24 -0.36
CA THR A 945 23.95 24.30 -1.38
C THR A 945 25.34 24.25 -0.74
N GLU A 946 25.56 25.01 0.34
CA GLU A 946 26.83 25.03 1.08
C GLU A 946 27.14 23.69 1.78
N LYS A 947 26.13 23.05 2.38
CA LYS A 947 26.27 21.71 2.97
C LYS A 947 26.50 20.63 1.92
N SER A 948 25.84 20.70 0.76
CA SER A 948 26.07 19.78 -0.36
C SER A 948 27.52 19.84 -0.84
N LYS A 949 28.09 21.04 -0.97
CA LYS A 949 29.51 21.24 -1.31
C LYS A 949 30.47 20.69 -0.24
N THR A 950 30.07 20.72 1.03
CA THR A 950 30.85 20.12 2.12
C THR A 950 30.84 18.58 2.05
N ILE A 951 29.69 17.99 1.69
CA ILE A 951 29.57 16.54 1.47
C ILE A 951 30.43 16.10 0.28
N GLU A 952 30.39 16.82 -0.85
CA GLU A 952 31.20 16.54 -2.03
C GLU A 952 32.72 16.54 -1.72
N GLN A 953 33.18 17.47 -0.87
CA GLN A 953 34.56 17.50 -0.38
C GLN A 953 34.91 16.28 0.51
N LEU A 954 33.98 15.83 1.36
CA LEU A 954 34.17 14.64 2.20
C LEU A 954 34.15 13.34 1.38
N GLU A 955 33.27 13.23 0.39
CA GLU A 955 33.24 12.09 -0.55
C GLU A 955 34.55 11.97 -1.32
N GLN A 956 35.11 13.11 -1.77
CA GLN A 956 36.42 13.12 -2.43
C GLN A 956 37.56 12.74 -1.48
N GLN A 957 37.53 13.17 -0.21
CA GLN A 957 38.52 12.76 0.79
C GLN A 957 38.46 11.26 1.10
N VAL A 958 37.24 10.68 1.18
CA VAL A 958 37.02 9.24 1.36
C VAL A 958 37.52 8.45 0.15
N LEU A 959 37.39 8.98 -1.07
CA LEU A 959 37.93 8.36 -2.27
C LEU A 959 39.47 8.29 -2.26
N GLU A 960 40.12 9.40 -1.89
CA GLU A 960 41.60 9.43 -1.73
C GLU A 960 42.08 8.45 -0.66
N ASP A 961 41.40 8.37 0.48
CA ASP A 961 41.77 7.45 1.56
C ASP A 961 41.50 5.99 1.20
N LYS A 962 40.49 5.73 0.37
CA LYS A 962 40.27 4.41 -0.25
C LYS A 962 41.40 4.04 -1.20
N GLU A 963 41.87 4.94 -2.07
CA GLU A 963 43.04 4.68 -2.93
C GLU A 963 44.31 4.41 -2.11
N LYS A 964 44.52 5.14 -1.01
CA LYS A 964 45.62 4.88 -0.05
C LYS A 964 45.49 3.47 0.56
N MET A 965 44.28 3.06 0.96
CA MET A 965 44.02 1.71 1.48
C MET A 965 44.25 0.62 0.42
N GLU A 966 43.79 0.79 -0.82
CA GLU A 966 44.04 -0.15 -1.93
C GLU A 966 45.54 -0.21 -2.32
N ASN A 967 46.31 0.85 -2.04
CA ASN A 967 47.76 0.83 -2.17
C ASN A 967 48.43 0.08 -1.01
N TYR A 968 48.00 0.30 0.24
CA TYR A 968 48.49 -0.47 1.40
C TYR A 968 48.15 -1.96 1.28
N GLU A 969 46.97 -2.32 0.76
CA GLU A 969 46.61 -3.72 0.52
C GLU A 969 47.47 -4.36 -0.56
N ARG A 970 47.80 -3.64 -1.64
CA ARG A 970 48.80 -4.10 -2.64
C ARG A 970 50.19 -4.29 -2.05
N ILE A 971 50.64 -3.38 -1.17
CA ILE A 971 51.91 -3.52 -0.45
C ILE A 971 51.88 -4.75 0.47
N TYR A 972 50.78 -4.96 1.20
CA TYR A 972 50.58 -6.12 2.06
C TYR A 972 50.59 -7.43 1.27
N GLN A 973 49.82 -7.54 0.19
CA GLN A 973 49.80 -8.71 -0.68
C GLN A 973 51.16 -9.00 -1.32
N HIS A 974 51.92 -7.96 -1.69
CA HIS A 974 53.29 -8.12 -2.18
C HIS A 974 54.24 -8.63 -1.07
N LYS A 975 54.08 -8.15 0.17
CA LYS A 975 54.84 -8.65 1.33
C LYS A 975 54.47 -10.09 1.70
N GLU A 976 53.19 -10.46 1.59
CA GLU A 976 52.73 -11.83 1.79
C GLU A 976 53.29 -12.77 0.71
N GLN A 977 53.34 -12.33 -0.55
CA GLN A 977 54.03 -13.06 -1.63
C GLN A 977 55.53 -13.22 -1.35
N GLN A 978 56.22 -12.16 -0.89
CA GLN A 978 57.63 -12.25 -0.47
C GLN A 978 57.82 -13.24 0.70
N ILE A 979 56.89 -13.30 1.66
CA ILE A 979 56.94 -14.27 2.77
C ILE A 979 56.70 -15.70 2.28
N VAL A 980 55.78 -15.92 1.33
CA VAL A 980 55.55 -17.23 0.71
C VAL A 980 56.75 -17.67 -0.12
N GLU A 981 57.38 -16.76 -0.87
CA GLU A 981 58.59 -17.05 -1.63
C GLU A 981 59.78 -17.37 -0.71
N LEU A 982 59.99 -16.59 0.36
CA LEU A 982 60.97 -16.89 1.41
C LEU A 982 60.70 -18.22 2.11
N ARG A 983 59.43 -18.58 2.37
CA ARG A 983 59.07 -19.90 2.93
C ARG A 983 59.36 -21.05 1.96
N ASN A 984 59.13 -20.85 0.66
CA ASN A 984 59.47 -21.85 -0.35
C ASN A 984 60.97 -21.98 -0.55
N GLN A 985 61.73 -20.88 -0.46
CA GLN A 985 63.19 -20.89 -0.43
C GLN A 985 63.71 -21.58 0.83
N LEU A 986 63.12 -21.33 2.00
CA LEU A 986 63.42 -22.04 3.26
C LEU A 986 63.11 -23.53 3.17
N LEU A 987 62.00 -23.94 2.55
CA LEU A 987 61.64 -25.35 2.38
C LEU A 987 62.60 -26.06 1.40
N LEU A 988 63.01 -25.38 0.33
CA LEU A 988 64.02 -25.88 -0.61
C LEU A 988 65.42 -25.93 0.04
N GLN A 989 65.75 -24.93 0.86
CA GLN A 989 66.97 -24.90 1.66
C GLN A 989 66.96 -26.01 2.70
N GLU A 990 65.86 -26.26 3.41
CA GLU A 990 65.71 -27.35 4.38
C GLU A 990 65.87 -28.73 3.74
N GLN A 991 65.31 -28.94 2.53
CA GLN A 991 65.55 -30.15 1.73
C GLN A 991 67.02 -30.30 1.31
N THR A 992 67.72 -29.18 1.07
CA THR A 992 69.16 -29.18 0.75
C THR A 992 70.03 -29.32 2.02
N SER A 993 69.58 -28.78 3.16
CA SER A 993 70.24 -28.86 4.47
C SER A 993 70.14 -30.27 5.04
N GLN A 994 69.04 -31.01 4.84
CA GLN A 994 69.00 -32.44 5.15
C GLN A 994 70.05 -33.26 4.40
N GLN A 995 70.62 -32.72 3.31
CA GLN A 995 71.73 -33.31 2.55
C GLN A 995 73.12 -32.77 2.96
N LEU A 996 73.20 -31.68 3.74
CA LEU A 996 74.43 -30.98 4.16
C LEU A 996 74.63 -30.90 5.69
N ILE A 997 73.69 -31.43 6.48
CA ILE A 997 73.76 -31.50 7.96
C ILE A 997 74.94 -32.35 8.47
N GLU A 998 75.61 -33.12 7.61
CA GLU A 998 76.89 -33.76 7.91
C GLU A 998 78.08 -32.79 8.06
N GLU A 999 78.04 -31.54 7.53
CA GLU A 999 79.27 -30.72 7.42
C GLU A 999 79.23 -29.28 8.02
N GLY A 1000 78.08 -28.61 8.15
CA GLY A 1000 78.05 -27.13 8.24
C GLY A 1000 77.64 -26.44 9.57
N LYS A 1001 78.48 -26.40 10.61
CA LYS A 1001 78.14 -25.74 11.91
C LYS A 1001 78.12 -24.18 11.93
N THR A 1002 78.28 -23.51 10.80
CA THR A 1002 78.55 -22.05 10.75
C THR A 1002 77.34 -21.15 10.40
N GLU A 1003 76.26 -21.68 9.82
CA GLU A 1003 75.09 -20.86 9.39
C GLU A 1003 74.24 -20.30 10.55
N ILE A 1004 74.30 -20.93 11.72
CA ILE A 1004 73.46 -20.60 12.89
C ILE A 1004 73.69 -19.16 13.39
N ILE A 1005 74.85 -18.56 13.11
CA ILE A 1005 75.15 -17.18 13.51
C ILE A 1005 74.44 -16.16 12.60
N HIS A 1006 74.30 -16.44 11.30
CA HIS A 1006 73.67 -15.51 10.37
C HIS A 1006 72.14 -15.43 10.58
N LEU A 1007 71.49 -16.56 10.85
CA LEU A 1007 70.05 -16.65 11.08
C LEU A 1007 69.60 -15.88 12.35
N LYS A 1008 70.44 -15.84 13.39
CA LYS A 1008 70.14 -15.08 14.62
C LYS A 1008 70.07 -13.57 14.39
N GLU A 1009 70.88 -13.02 13.49
CA GLU A 1009 70.87 -11.59 13.18
C GLU A 1009 69.65 -11.19 12.33
N GLN A 1010 69.19 -12.07 11.43
CA GLN A 1010 67.97 -11.83 10.66
C GLN A 1010 66.70 -11.84 11.53
N ILE A 1011 66.64 -12.69 12.55
CA ILE A 1011 65.55 -12.69 13.54
C ILE A 1011 65.51 -11.35 14.29
N ARG A 1012 66.66 -10.85 14.74
CA ARG A 1012 66.77 -9.56 15.43
C ARG A 1012 66.27 -8.37 14.60
N ILE A 1013 66.54 -8.37 13.29
CA ILE A 1013 66.05 -7.32 12.38
C ILE A 1013 64.52 -7.40 12.24
N LEU A 1014 63.96 -8.60 12.14
CA LEU A 1014 62.51 -8.79 12.07
C LEU A 1014 61.79 -8.36 13.36
N GLU A 1015 62.38 -8.60 14.53
CA GLU A 1015 61.85 -8.14 15.83
C GLU A 1015 61.75 -6.61 15.90
N ILE A 1016 62.77 -5.88 15.41
CA ILE A 1016 62.76 -4.41 15.34
C ILE A 1016 61.64 -3.91 14.42
N THR A 1017 61.50 -4.49 13.22
CA THR A 1017 60.43 -4.11 12.27
C THR A 1017 59.02 -4.38 12.84
N LEU A 1018 58.86 -5.39 13.69
CA LEU A 1018 57.57 -5.75 14.30
C LEU A 1018 57.14 -4.72 15.37
N VAL A 1019 58.08 -4.06 16.04
CA VAL A 1019 57.81 -2.96 16.98
C VAL A 1019 57.35 -1.70 16.24
N GLU A 1020 57.99 -1.35 15.12
CA GLU A 1020 57.59 -0.20 14.29
C GLU A 1020 56.17 -0.35 13.75
N VAL A 1021 55.81 -1.55 13.26
CA VAL A 1021 54.45 -1.86 12.81
C VAL A 1021 53.44 -1.73 13.95
N ARG A 1022 53.77 -2.15 15.19
CA ARG A 1022 52.88 -2.00 16.35
C ARG A 1022 52.59 -0.53 16.67
N GLN A 1023 53.61 0.35 16.64
CA GLN A 1023 53.41 1.79 16.86
C GLN A 1023 52.52 2.44 15.78
N VAL A 1024 52.66 2.02 14.50
CA VAL A 1024 51.79 2.51 13.42
C VAL A 1024 50.34 2.06 13.62
N VAL A 1025 50.11 0.83 14.11
CA VAL A 1025 48.77 0.33 14.44
C VAL A 1025 48.16 1.15 15.59
N GLU A 1026 48.89 1.39 16.68
CA GLU A 1026 48.41 2.21 17.82
C GLU A 1026 48.04 3.64 17.39
N GLN A 1027 48.88 4.30 16.58
CA GLN A 1027 48.57 5.63 16.03
C GLN A 1027 47.32 5.62 15.13
N LYS A 1028 47.12 4.56 14.33
CA LYS A 1028 45.92 4.42 13.49
C LYS A 1028 44.67 4.12 14.31
N THR A 1029 44.77 3.36 15.41
CA THR A 1029 43.65 3.12 16.34
C THR A 1029 43.18 4.43 16.98
N LEU A 1030 44.11 5.31 17.40
CA LEU A 1030 43.77 6.64 17.94
C LEU A 1030 43.04 7.53 16.91
N ILE A 1031 43.43 7.47 15.63
CA ILE A 1031 42.75 8.19 14.54
C ILE A 1031 41.33 7.63 14.31
N ILE A 1032 41.14 6.31 14.38
CA ILE A 1032 39.81 5.68 14.24
C ILE A 1032 38.87 6.16 15.36
N VAL A 1033 39.32 6.17 16.63
CA VAL A 1033 38.52 6.67 17.76
C VAL A 1033 38.12 8.15 17.58
N SER A 1034 39.02 8.98 17.05
CA SER A 1034 38.72 10.38 16.72
C SER A 1034 37.67 10.51 15.60
N HIS A 1035 37.76 9.68 14.56
CA HIS A 1035 36.77 9.65 13.48
C HIS A 1035 35.41 9.13 13.97
N GLU A 1036 35.35 8.14 14.87
CA GLU A 1036 34.10 7.67 15.49
C GLU A 1036 33.41 8.77 16.31
N GLN A 1037 34.17 9.57 17.08
CA GLN A 1037 33.63 10.73 17.80
C GLN A 1037 33.10 11.81 16.83
N THR A 1038 33.81 12.04 15.72
CA THR A 1038 33.39 13.00 14.69
C THR A 1038 32.12 12.55 13.96
N ILE A 1039 32.01 11.26 13.64
CA ILE A 1039 30.81 10.64 13.04
C ILE A 1039 29.63 10.73 14.01
N LYS A 1040 29.85 10.53 15.31
CA LYS A 1040 28.81 10.70 16.34
C LYS A 1040 28.28 12.14 16.34
N GLN A 1041 29.15 13.14 16.41
CA GLN A 1041 28.74 14.55 16.33
C GLN A 1041 28.01 14.90 15.02
N LEU A 1042 28.42 14.31 13.88
CA LEU A 1042 27.71 14.51 12.62
C LEU A 1042 26.30 13.91 12.64
N ASN A 1043 26.13 12.71 13.21
CA ASN A 1043 24.82 12.09 13.36
C ASN A 1043 23.90 12.89 14.28
N ASP A 1044 24.40 13.36 15.43
CA ASP A 1044 23.64 14.21 16.37
C ASP A 1044 23.17 15.51 15.68
N ASN A 1045 24.03 16.14 14.86
CA ASN A 1045 23.69 17.32 14.06
C ASN A 1045 22.68 17.03 12.93
N ILE A 1046 22.79 15.88 12.26
CA ILE A 1046 21.84 15.44 11.22
C ILE A 1046 20.46 15.18 11.85
N GLN A 1047 20.42 14.58 13.03
CA GLN A 1047 19.17 14.35 13.77
C GLN A 1047 18.50 15.69 14.12
N HIS A 1048 19.23 16.64 14.71
CA HIS A 1048 18.69 17.97 15.03
C HIS A 1048 18.22 18.74 13.77
N LEU A 1049 18.91 18.61 12.64
CA LEU A 1049 18.47 19.16 11.36
C LEU A 1049 17.20 18.47 10.83
N THR A 1050 17.06 17.16 11.04
CA THR A 1050 15.88 16.39 10.62
C THR A 1050 14.66 16.77 11.45
N GLU A 1051 14.80 16.91 12.76
CA GLU A 1051 13.74 17.35 13.69
C GLU A 1051 13.29 18.79 13.38
N SER A 1052 14.24 19.69 13.10
CA SER A 1052 13.97 21.06 12.65
C SER A 1052 13.21 21.09 11.31
N TYR A 1053 13.65 20.31 10.32
CA TYR A 1053 13.01 20.24 9.02
C TYR A 1053 11.60 19.62 9.08
N GLN A 1054 11.39 18.59 9.92
CA GLN A 1054 10.06 18.02 10.16
C GLN A 1054 9.10 19.03 10.79
N THR A 1055 9.58 19.79 11.78
CA THR A 1055 8.80 20.88 12.40
C THR A 1055 8.39 21.92 11.36
N GLN A 1056 9.32 22.36 10.52
CA GLN A 1056 9.07 23.36 9.48
C GLN A 1056 8.14 22.83 8.36
N LEU A 1057 8.26 21.55 8.00
CA LEU A 1057 7.34 20.88 7.07
C LEU A 1057 5.92 20.80 7.64
N GLN A 1058 5.79 20.54 8.94
CA GLN A 1058 4.49 20.49 9.62
C GLN A 1058 3.85 21.89 9.74
N GLU A 1059 4.63 22.95 9.95
CA GLU A 1059 4.14 24.33 9.85
C GLU A 1059 3.66 24.67 8.43
N GLN A 1060 4.41 24.32 7.38
CA GLN A 1060 3.99 24.52 5.99
C GLN A 1060 2.72 23.72 5.65
N GLN A 1061 2.61 22.48 6.15
CA GLN A 1061 1.40 21.65 5.99
C GLN A 1061 0.19 22.30 6.68
N ASN A 1062 0.37 22.87 7.87
CA ASN A 1062 -0.68 23.59 8.60
C ASN A 1062 -1.12 24.86 7.88
N GLN A 1063 -0.16 25.65 7.35
CA GLN A 1063 -0.45 26.84 6.53
C GLN A 1063 -1.20 26.46 5.23
N TYR A 1064 -0.78 25.39 4.54
CA TYR A 1064 -1.47 24.88 3.36
C TYR A 1064 -2.92 24.47 3.69
N ASN A 1065 -3.13 23.76 4.80
CA ASN A 1065 -4.47 23.35 5.23
C ASN A 1065 -5.37 24.56 5.54
N GLN A 1066 -4.85 25.61 6.19
CA GLN A 1066 -5.58 26.86 6.43
C GLN A 1066 -5.92 27.60 5.12
N LEU A 1067 -4.98 27.65 4.16
CA LEU A 1067 -5.18 28.25 2.85
C LEU A 1067 -6.25 27.48 2.05
N HIS A 1068 -6.22 26.14 2.11
CA HIS A 1068 -7.19 25.27 1.45
C HIS A 1068 -8.60 25.40 2.06
N GLN A 1069 -8.72 25.51 3.39
CA GLN A 1069 -9.99 25.81 4.06
C GLN A 1069 -10.55 27.18 3.62
N SER A 1070 -9.71 28.21 3.56
CA SER A 1070 -10.09 29.55 3.12
C SER A 1070 -10.52 29.58 1.65
N TYR A 1071 -9.82 28.85 0.78
CA TYR A 1071 -10.20 28.68 -0.62
C TYR A 1071 -11.55 27.97 -0.77
N ASN A 1072 -11.81 26.92 0.00
CA ASN A 1072 -13.08 26.20 -0.03
C ASN A 1072 -14.24 27.09 0.46
N LEU A 1073 -14.01 27.94 1.47
CA LEU A 1073 -14.98 28.96 1.90
C LEU A 1073 -15.30 29.94 0.75
N LEU A 1074 -14.27 30.47 0.08
CA LEU A 1074 -14.43 31.38 -1.06
C LEU A 1074 -15.17 30.73 -2.25
N GLN A 1075 -14.99 29.42 -2.49
CA GLN A 1075 -15.79 28.70 -3.48
C GLN A 1075 -17.25 28.54 -3.06
N GLN A 1076 -17.54 28.28 -1.78
CA GLN A 1076 -18.91 28.26 -1.26
C GLN A 1076 -19.57 29.65 -1.38
N GLU A 1077 -18.89 30.73 -0.99
CA GLU A 1077 -19.42 32.10 -1.14
C GLU A 1077 -19.62 32.50 -2.61
N LYS A 1078 -18.68 32.16 -3.48
CA LYS A 1078 -18.80 32.37 -4.93
C LYS A 1078 -20.04 31.67 -5.50
N MET A 1079 -20.26 30.40 -5.15
CA MET A 1079 -21.42 29.63 -5.61
C MET A 1079 -22.75 30.27 -5.16
N VAL A 1080 -22.81 30.77 -3.92
CA VAL A 1080 -23.99 31.51 -3.41
C VAL A 1080 -24.20 32.82 -4.16
N ILE A 1081 -23.12 33.54 -4.53
CA ILE A 1081 -23.21 34.76 -5.34
C ILE A 1081 -23.69 34.44 -6.76
N GLU A 1082 -23.14 33.43 -7.43
CA GLU A 1082 -23.57 32.98 -8.76
C GLU A 1082 -25.05 32.56 -8.76
N GLN A 1083 -25.50 31.86 -7.72
CA GLN A 1083 -26.90 31.46 -7.56
C GLN A 1083 -27.84 32.66 -7.38
N LYS A 1084 -27.45 33.66 -6.58
CA LYS A 1084 -28.20 34.93 -6.46
C LYS A 1084 -28.22 35.74 -7.76
N ILE A 1085 -27.13 35.75 -8.53
CA ILE A 1085 -27.10 36.39 -9.85
C ILE A 1085 -28.13 35.72 -10.77
N ILE A 1086 -28.22 34.38 -10.79
CA ILE A 1086 -29.23 33.66 -11.57
C ILE A 1086 -30.66 34.00 -11.13
N GLU A 1087 -30.93 34.14 -9.83
CA GLU A 1087 -32.24 34.56 -9.31
C GLU A 1087 -32.60 35.98 -9.75
N ILE A 1088 -31.67 36.94 -9.60
CA ILE A 1088 -31.85 38.32 -10.05
C ILE A 1088 -32.06 38.40 -11.57
N THR A 1089 -31.30 37.63 -12.36
CA THR A 1089 -31.46 37.58 -13.82
C THR A 1089 -32.86 37.09 -14.20
N LYS A 1090 -33.38 36.02 -13.57
CA LYS A 1090 -34.75 35.54 -13.79
C LYS A 1090 -35.81 36.57 -13.39
N GLU A 1091 -35.61 37.29 -12.30
CA GLU A 1091 -36.53 38.36 -11.88
C GLU A 1091 -36.55 39.50 -12.90
N VAL A 1092 -35.38 39.88 -13.43
CA VAL A 1092 -35.24 40.89 -14.49
C VAL A 1092 -35.87 40.41 -15.81
N GLU A 1093 -35.63 39.18 -16.24
CA GLU A 1093 -36.27 38.58 -17.43
C GLU A 1093 -37.81 38.57 -17.30
N THR A 1094 -38.32 38.20 -16.12
CA THR A 1094 -39.77 38.22 -15.82
C THR A 1094 -40.33 39.65 -15.88
N LYS A 1095 -39.60 40.63 -15.34
CA LYS A 1095 -39.98 42.05 -15.42
C LYS A 1095 -39.94 42.58 -16.86
N ILE A 1096 -38.97 42.17 -17.67
CA ILE A 1096 -38.89 42.52 -19.10
C ILE A 1096 -40.08 41.94 -19.87
N LEU A 1097 -40.47 40.68 -19.61
CA LEU A 1097 -41.65 40.08 -20.21
C LEU A 1097 -42.93 40.85 -19.85
N ILE A 1098 -43.10 41.23 -18.58
CA ILE A 1098 -44.25 42.04 -18.12
C ILE A 1098 -44.25 43.44 -18.77
N ILE A 1099 -43.08 44.05 -18.95
CA ILE A 1099 -42.95 45.32 -19.69
C ILE A 1099 -43.38 45.12 -21.15
N HIS A 1100 -42.92 44.06 -21.81
CA HIS A 1100 -43.26 43.77 -23.19
C HIS A 1100 -44.76 43.51 -23.38
N GLU A 1101 -45.41 42.75 -22.50
CA GLU A 1101 -46.87 42.60 -22.52
C GLU A 1101 -47.60 43.94 -22.37
N LYS A 1102 -47.13 44.82 -21.48
CA LYS A 1102 -47.68 46.17 -21.32
C LYS A 1102 -47.47 47.04 -22.56
N GLU A 1103 -46.32 46.95 -23.23
CA GLU A 1103 -46.08 47.61 -24.51
C GLU A 1103 -47.04 47.12 -25.59
N GLN A 1104 -47.26 45.80 -25.70
CA GLN A 1104 -48.24 45.24 -26.64
C GLN A 1104 -49.67 45.73 -26.36
N ILE A 1105 -50.07 45.82 -25.08
CA ILE A 1105 -51.36 46.38 -24.67
C ILE A 1105 -51.45 47.87 -25.04
N ILE A 1106 -50.38 48.65 -24.84
CA ILE A 1106 -50.32 50.07 -25.22
C ILE A 1106 -50.45 50.22 -26.74
N ILE A 1107 -49.78 49.39 -27.54
CA ILE A 1107 -49.89 49.39 -29.01
C ILE A 1107 -51.33 49.09 -29.44
N GLN A 1108 -51.98 48.07 -28.87
CA GLN A 1108 -53.39 47.75 -29.15
C GLN A 1108 -54.36 48.87 -28.74
N LEU A 1109 -54.06 49.58 -27.65
CA LEU A 1109 -54.85 50.73 -27.20
C LEU A 1109 -54.65 51.93 -28.13
N GLN A 1110 -53.42 52.19 -28.58
CA GLN A 1110 -53.11 53.23 -29.58
C GLN A 1110 -53.80 52.95 -30.90
N GLU A 1111 -53.79 51.71 -31.39
CA GLU A 1111 -54.48 51.30 -32.61
C GLU A 1111 -56.01 51.50 -32.49
N LYS A 1112 -56.62 51.11 -31.36
CA LYS A 1112 -58.03 51.40 -31.05
C LYS A 1112 -58.32 52.91 -30.97
N LEU A 1113 -57.39 53.71 -30.45
CA LEU A 1113 -57.54 55.16 -30.36
C LEU A 1113 -57.49 55.80 -31.76
N THR A 1114 -56.53 55.40 -32.59
CA THR A 1114 -56.39 55.84 -33.99
C THR A 1114 -57.65 55.51 -34.80
N ASN A 1115 -58.15 54.27 -34.69
CA ASN A 1115 -59.39 53.85 -35.35
C ASN A 1115 -60.60 54.72 -34.92
N ARG A 1116 -60.72 55.05 -33.63
CA ARG A 1116 -61.75 55.99 -33.13
C ARG A 1116 -61.54 57.42 -33.61
N CYS A 1117 -60.30 57.89 -33.70
CA CYS A 1117 -59.98 59.20 -34.27
C CYS A 1117 -60.39 59.27 -35.75
N GLU A 1118 -60.13 58.23 -36.55
CA GLU A 1118 -60.62 58.16 -37.93
C GLU A 1118 -62.15 58.13 -38.03
N GLU A 1119 -62.85 57.41 -37.14
CA GLU A 1119 -64.31 57.44 -37.07
C GLU A 1119 -64.83 58.84 -36.75
N HIS A 1120 -64.21 59.53 -35.78
CA HIS A 1120 -64.52 60.90 -35.44
C HIS A 1120 -64.22 61.87 -36.57
N GLU A 1121 -63.12 61.71 -37.31
CA GLU A 1121 -62.84 62.49 -38.53
C GLU A 1121 -63.92 62.23 -39.59
N LYS A 1122 -64.30 60.97 -39.87
CA LYS A 1122 -65.39 60.63 -40.80
C LYS A 1122 -66.74 61.25 -40.37
N ILE A 1123 -66.98 61.39 -39.06
CA ILE A 1123 -68.15 62.11 -38.51
C ILE A 1123 -68.01 63.63 -38.69
N ILE A 1124 -66.84 64.20 -38.44
CA ILE A 1124 -66.53 65.63 -38.66
C ILE A 1124 -66.65 65.99 -40.14
N GLU A 1125 -66.19 65.14 -41.06
CA GLU A 1125 -66.34 65.30 -42.52
C GLU A 1125 -67.82 65.34 -42.92
N LYS A 1126 -68.63 64.42 -42.38
CA LYS A 1126 -70.09 64.42 -42.55
C LYS A 1126 -70.72 65.69 -41.98
N LEU A 1127 -70.32 66.14 -40.79
CA LEU A 1127 -70.82 67.36 -40.18
C LEU A 1127 -70.42 68.61 -40.98
N LYS A 1128 -69.17 68.75 -41.41
CA LYS A 1128 -68.70 69.79 -42.34
C LYS A 1128 -69.53 69.80 -43.62
N SER A 1129 -69.81 68.64 -44.22
CA SER A 1129 -70.66 68.55 -45.43
C SER A 1129 -72.10 69.03 -45.17
N LYS A 1130 -72.63 68.77 -43.96
CA LYS A 1130 -73.97 69.18 -43.54
C LYS A 1130 -74.02 70.68 -43.20
N VAL A 1131 -72.99 71.22 -42.54
CA VAL A 1131 -72.80 72.66 -42.31
C VAL A 1131 -72.67 73.38 -43.64
N ASN A 1132 -71.85 72.91 -44.59
CA ASN A 1132 -71.75 73.51 -45.92
C ASN A 1132 -73.08 73.47 -46.70
N ARG A 1133 -73.89 72.40 -46.56
CA ARG A 1133 -75.27 72.40 -47.09
C ARG A 1133 -76.16 73.44 -46.43
N LEU A 1134 -76.16 73.51 -45.09
CA LEU A 1134 -76.95 74.50 -44.34
C LEU A 1134 -76.48 75.93 -44.60
N GLN A 1135 -75.19 76.15 -44.86
CA GLN A 1135 -74.63 77.46 -45.18
C GLN A 1135 -74.91 77.85 -46.63
N ASN A 1136 -74.95 76.90 -47.57
CA ASN A 1136 -75.46 77.13 -48.92
C ASN A 1136 -76.97 77.41 -48.93
N GLU A 1137 -77.77 76.71 -48.11
CA GLU A 1137 -79.18 77.02 -47.87
C GLU A 1137 -79.32 78.43 -47.27
N LEU A 1138 -78.57 78.75 -46.21
CA LEU A 1138 -78.57 80.06 -45.57
C LEU A 1138 -78.17 81.18 -46.53
N ASN A 1139 -77.16 80.95 -47.39
CA ASN A 1139 -76.76 81.89 -48.44
C ASN A 1139 -77.86 82.08 -49.50
N LYS A 1140 -78.65 81.03 -49.78
CA LYS A 1140 -79.83 81.09 -50.66
C LYS A 1140 -80.98 81.87 -50.01
N TYR A 1141 -81.21 81.67 -48.71
CA TYR A 1141 -82.15 82.49 -47.92
C TYR A 1141 -81.66 83.95 -47.80
N LEU A 1142 -80.35 84.19 -47.67
CA LEU A 1142 -79.74 85.52 -47.67
C LEU A 1142 -79.81 86.18 -49.05
N SER A 1143 -79.69 85.46 -50.16
CA SER A 1143 -79.91 86.04 -51.49
C SER A 1143 -81.38 86.42 -51.70
N VAL A 1144 -82.31 85.60 -51.22
CA VAL A 1144 -83.74 85.95 -51.20
C VAL A 1144 -84.00 87.15 -50.27
N PHE A 1145 -83.47 87.15 -49.06
CA PHE A 1145 -83.60 88.26 -48.11
C PHE A 1145 -82.97 89.56 -48.64
N ASN A 1146 -81.82 89.50 -49.30
CA ASN A 1146 -81.20 90.66 -49.94
C ASN A 1146 -81.98 91.13 -51.16
N SER A 1147 -82.65 90.24 -51.92
CA SER A 1147 -83.60 90.66 -52.98
C SER A 1147 -84.86 91.32 -52.42
N VAL A 1148 -85.34 90.88 -51.24
CA VAL A 1148 -86.42 91.55 -50.51
C VAL A 1148 -85.94 92.89 -49.95
N LYS A 1149 -84.70 92.97 -49.44
CA LYS A 1149 -84.10 94.21 -48.92
C LYS A 1149 -83.93 95.26 -50.02
N THR A 1150 -83.41 94.91 -51.21
CA THR A 1150 -83.36 95.84 -52.35
C THR A 1150 -84.74 96.20 -52.92
N THR A 1151 -85.81 95.49 -52.55
CA THR A 1151 -87.19 95.88 -52.87
C THR A 1151 -87.82 96.77 -51.78
N VAL A 1152 -87.20 96.90 -50.60
CA VAL A 1152 -87.76 97.61 -49.43
C VAL A 1152 -86.96 98.86 -49.04
N THR A 1153 -85.66 98.95 -49.32
CA THR A 1153 -84.85 100.16 -49.06
C THR A 1153 -84.60 100.97 -50.34
N ASN A 1154 -85.68 101.49 -50.91
CA ASN A 1154 -85.70 102.55 -51.93
C ASN A 1154 -86.37 103.81 -51.33
N VAL A 1155 -86.02 104.14 -50.09
CA VAL A 1155 -86.47 105.31 -49.32
C VAL A 1155 -85.30 105.74 -48.40
N GLU A 1156 -84.90 107.01 -48.53
CA GLU A 1156 -84.08 107.83 -47.59
C GLU A 1156 -82.71 107.26 -47.16
N GLU A 1157 -81.57 107.79 -47.64
CA GLU A 1157 -80.93 109.10 -47.40
C GLU A 1157 -79.90 109.09 -46.25
N ASP A 1158 -78.72 109.61 -46.59
CA ASP A 1158 -77.73 110.35 -45.77
C ASP A 1158 -76.90 109.70 -44.63
N ASN A 1159 -75.57 109.77 -44.87
CA ASN A 1159 -74.45 110.10 -43.96
C ASN A 1159 -74.08 109.18 -42.76
N ILE A 1160 -72.79 108.79 -42.70
CA ILE A 1160 -71.79 109.02 -41.61
C ILE A 1160 -70.62 108.01 -41.72
N ASP A 1161 -69.41 108.47 -41.37
CA ASP A 1161 -68.10 107.78 -41.45
C ASP A 1161 -67.83 106.71 -40.35
N ASP A 1162 -66.73 105.95 -40.59
CA ASP A 1162 -65.79 105.30 -39.64
C ASP A 1162 -66.30 104.54 -38.38
N ASP A 1163 -66.30 103.20 -38.43
CA ASP A 1163 -65.30 102.31 -37.75
C ASP A 1163 -65.55 100.81 -38.09
#